data_AF-A0A970SQ71-F1
#
_entry.id   AF-A0A970SQ71-F1
#
_cell.length_a   1.000
_cell.length_b   1.000
_cell.length_c   1.000
_cell.angle_alpha   90.00
_cell.angle_beta   90.00
_cell.angle_gamma   90.00
#
_symmetry.space_group_name_H-M   'P 1'
#
loop_
_entity.id
_entity.type
_entity.pdbx_description
1 polymer ?
#
loop_
_entity_poly.entity_id
_entity_poly.type
_entity_poly.pdbx_seq_one_letter_code
_entity_poly.pdbx_strand_id
1 'polypeptide(L)'
;MWKRDTDHGKPISLQGVAVTAVFPGSIYVEEKDRSSGIRVDTTESFEVGDVLDIEAAIEIDTNLERFIDCRFQPPQLTGEKYSIKPLGMSNMAFVGGDSGNFEKGIPGDDNLNTVGLLARVWGRVIDFDYSSNPKWLTITDAGGSHIKIVAPNGTKLDADWSFVSATGICSIEKVGDQMTRVLKIRQADDVTNHKSWVAQRLASMTLDEKIGQLFQVRFDGDTFTTAMRQTITNQHIGGVIYFQYNGNLDNPARTAKFSNDMQAAAMRADGSGIPLLISMDQEGGRVIRITGGVEGPGNMGIGASRSPQAAYTMGSLFGKEIRALGGNMNLAPDLDVNNNPANPVIGVRSFGERPELASAMGQAYVAGLHSADIIATGKHSPGHGDTNVDSHSGLPVISNYDFAAFDAMHGRPFREAVENGMDCVMSAHIVVSCIDSARPATLSPLVMQGYLRENIGFDGVVMTDSMGMAGITAGYSTGQAAVMAIQAGVDLLSLSPNLTTAIAAVKAAAISGEIPMSRIDEAVTRILKLKRKYGLFVNPYVDVAAASQIVGCAEHTAAEYDVARAAVTMARNKNNVLPLSLEASQKVLLVTVQSSGETSSNAASSFASFIVPKHANTTSMSVVENPTTSQRNTIRNAAISADVIIVGTSRANVYSGQLAMINSLCALGKPVICVGMREPYELASLTEPDAYLAIYNYRNCGFAAAADVIFGDYNPTAKLPVNIPGSSYNYDWGLSY
;
A
#
# COMPACT_ATOMS: atom_id res chain seq x y z
N MET A 1 35.29 -2.48 -43.39
CA MET A 1 35.13 -1.94 -42.03
C MET A 1 34.27 -0.71 -42.10
N TRP A 2 32.96 -0.85 -41.88
CA TRP A 2 32.15 0.28 -41.43
C TRP A 2 32.74 0.71 -40.10
N LYS A 3 33.47 1.81 -40.09
CA LYS A 3 33.77 2.44 -38.82
C LYS A 3 32.45 3.06 -38.35
N ARG A 4 32.14 2.88 -37.08
CA ARG A 4 30.99 3.51 -36.39
C ARG A 4 30.96 5.04 -36.58
N ASP A 5 32.05 5.62 -37.08
CA ASP A 5 32.23 7.02 -37.54
C ASP A 5 31.42 7.41 -38.78
N THR A 6 30.52 6.55 -39.28
CA THR A 6 29.69 6.88 -40.44
C THR A 6 28.54 7.79 -39.97
N ASP A 7 28.43 8.98 -40.57
CA ASP A 7 27.46 10.02 -40.18
C ASP A 7 26.00 9.60 -40.39
N HIS A 8 25.09 10.21 -39.63
CA HIS A 8 23.63 10.11 -39.80
C HIS A 8 23.20 10.36 -41.25
N GLY A 9 22.32 9.51 -41.77
CA GLY A 9 21.78 9.55 -43.12
C GLY A 9 22.73 9.00 -44.20
N LYS A 10 23.90 8.47 -43.83
CA LYS A 10 24.82 7.87 -44.82
C LYS A 10 24.45 6.43 -45.16
N PRO A 11 24.53 6.05 -46.45
CA PRO A 11 24.31 4.68 -46.88
C PRO A 11 25.42 3.75 -46.36
N ILE A 12 25.04 2.53 -46.05
CA ILE A 12 25.92 1.45 -45.59
C ILE A 12 25.54 0.13 -46.27
N SER A 13 26.57 -0.69 -46.54
CA SER A 13 26.42 -2.04 -47.07
C SER A 13 27.12 -3.02 -46.12
N LEU A 14 26.34 -3.89 -45.46
CA LEU A 14 26.81 -5.01 -44.67
C LEU A 14 26.67 -6.31 -45.45
N GLN A 15 27.66 -7.18 -45.37
CA GLN A 15 27.65 -8.48 -46.06
C GLN A 15 28.02 -9.58 -45.07
N GLY A 16 27.25 -10.65 -45.03
CA GLY A 16 27.52 -11.83 -44.21
C GLY A 16 27.53 -11.59 -42.70
N VAL A 17 26.69 -10.66 -42.19
CA VAL A 17 26.57 -10.39 -40.75
C VAL A 17 25.56 -11.31 -40.11
N ALA A 18 25.84 -11.80 -38.90
CA ALA A 18 24.99 -12.78 -38.23
C ALA A 18 24.07 -12.12 -37.18
N VAL A 19 22.81 -12.53 -37.13
CA VAL A 19 21.84 -12.10 -36.12
C VAL A 19 22.21 -12.68 -34.75
N THR A 20 22.44 -11.83 -33.76
CA THR A 20 22.84 -12.26 -32.40
C THR A 20 21.79 -12.02 -31.32
N ALA A 21 20.82 -11.14 -31.61
CA ALA A 21 19.61 -10.94 -30.81
C ALA A 21 18.44 -10.46 -31.67
N VAL A 22 17.23 -10.79 -31.22
CA VAL A 22 15.97 -10.36 -31.84
C VAL A 22 15.14 -9.68 -30.77
N PHE A 23 14.66 -8.47 -31.07
CA PHE A 23 13.81 -7.65 -30.20
C PHE A 23 12.54 -7.24 -30.98
N PRO A 24 11.47 -6.79 -30.30
CA PRO A 24 10.31 -6.27 -31.00
C PRO A 24 10.68 -5.11 -31.94
N GLY A 25 10.50 -5.31 -33.26
CA GLY A 25 10.76 -4.30 -34.29
C GLY A 25 12.24 -4.08 -34.67
N SER A 26 13.18 -4.82 -34.09
CA SER A 26 14.60 -4.70 -34.42
C SER A 26 15.39 -5.99 -34.16
N ILE A 27 16.53 -6.11 -34.81
CA ILE A 27 17.51 -7.18 -34.59
C ILE A 27 18.87 -6.55 -34.28
N TYR A 28 19.76 -7.32 -33.65
CA TYR A 28 21.18 -6.98 -33.59
C TYR A 28 21.97 -7.95 -34.43
N VAL A 29 22.92 -7.41 -35.18
CA VAL A 29 23.81 -8.18 -36.05
C VAL A 29 25.28 -7.91 -35.69
N GLU A 30 26.12 -8.92 -35.88
CA GLU A 30 27.56 -8.86 -35.62
C GLU A 30 28.36 -9.45 -36.78
N GLU A 31 29.54 -8.89 -37.01
CA GLU A 31 30.53 -9.49 -37.91
C GLU A 31 31.09 -10.79 -37.30
N LYS A 32 31.44 -11.75 -38.17
CA LYS A 32 31.93 -13.08 -37.77
C LYS A 32 33.21 -13.04 -36.93
N ASP A 33 34.10 -12.10 -37.22
CA ASP A 33 35.33 -11.84 -36.47
C ASP A 33 35.14 -10.90 -35.27
N ARG A 34 33.91 -10.39 -35.09
CA ARG A 34 33.48 -9.50 -34.01
C ARG A 34 34.20 -8.15 -33.99
N SER A 35 34.61 -7.65 -35.16
CA SER A 35 35.12 -6.27 -35.21
C SER A 35 34.04 -5.22 -34.97
N SER A 36 32.76 -5.53 -35.19
CA SER A 36 31.64 -4.61 -34.96
C SER A 36 30.29 -5.34 -34.83
N GLY A 37 29.37 -4.70 -34.11
CA GLY A 37 27.94 -5.04 -34.07
C GLY A 37 27.06 -3.79 -34.08
N ILE A 38 25.80 -3.94 -34.51
CA ILE A 38 24.86 -2.80 -34.64
C ILE A 38 23.40 -3.26 -34.60
N ARG A 39 22.51 -2.36 -34.14
CA ARG A 39 21.05 -2.51 -34.20
C ARG A 39 20.57 -2.30 -35.65
N VAL A 40 19.59 -3.08 -36.08
CA VAL A 40 18.93 -2.97 -37.37
C VAL A 40 17.43 -2.97 -37.13
N ASP A 41 16.77 -1.86 -37.47
CA ASP A 41 15.32 -1.73 -37.37
C ASP A 41 14.69 -2.25 -38.66
N THR A 42 13.76 -3.20 -38.54
CA THR A 42 13.21 -3.93 -39.69
C THR A 42 11.78 -4.37 -39.41
N THR A 43 10.99 -4.49 -40.46
CA THR A 43 9.62 -5.04 -40.42
C THR A 43 9.58 -6.56 -40.64
N GLU A 44 10.69 -7.14 -41.10
CA GLU A 44 10.83 -8.58 -41.34
C GLU A 44 11.24 -9.34 -40.08
N SER A 45 10.92 -10.64 -40.04
CA SER A 45 11.27 -11.52 -38.94
C SER A 45 12.51 -12.35 -39.25
N PHE A 46 13.42 -12.44 -38.29
CA PHE A 46 14.67 -13.22 -38.38
C PHE A 46 14.89 -14.04 -37.12
N GLU A 47 15.72 -15.07 -37.23
CA GLU A 47 16.16 -15.91 -36.12
C GLU A 47 17.61 -15.64 -35.74
N VAL A 48 17.93 -15.87 -34.46
CA VAL A 48 19.33 -15.85 -34.01
C VAL A 48 20.14 -16.86 -34.83
N GLY A 49 21.24 -16.38 -35.39
CA GLY A 49 22.14 -17.13 -36.24
C GLY A 49 21.85 -17.00 -37.74
N ASP A 50 20.76 -16.34 -38.17
CA ASP A 50 20.59 -15.95 -39.57
C ASP A 50 21.76 -15.07 -40.03
N VAL A 51 22.21 -15.29 -41.27
CA VAL A 51 23.24 -14.48 -41.90
C VAL A 51 22.59 -13.59 -42.96
N LEU A 52 22.87 -12.30 -42.87
CA LEU A 52 22.21 -11.25 -43.63
C LEU A 52 23.19 -10.39 -44.42
N ASP A 53 22.74 -9.95 -45.59
CA ASP A 53 23.30 -8.83 -46.32
C ASP A 53 22.34 -7.64 -46.18
N ILE A 54 22.88 -6.46 -45.86
CA ILE A 54 22.09 -5.27 -45.53
C ILE A 54 22.57 -4.10 -46.36
N GLU A 55 21.66 -3.44 -47.07
CA GLU A 55 21.92 -2.16 -47.75
C GLU A 55 20.86 -1.15 -47.31
N ALA A 56 21.27 -0.14 -46.54
CA ALA A 56 20.36 0.84 -45.94
C ALA A 56 21.15 2.08 -45.47
N ALA A 57 20.55 2.95 -44.64
CA ALA A 57 21.21 4.10 -44.06
C ALA A 57 21.39 3.96 -42.54
N ILE A 58 22.46 4.56 -42.01
CA ILE A 58 22.65 4.71 -40.56
C ILE A 58 21.83 5.89 -40.05
N GLU A 59 21.07 5.63 -39.00
CA GLU A 59 20.23 6.58 -38.29
C GLU A 59 20.65 6.69 -36.81
N ILE A 60 20.21 7.77 -36.16
CA ILE A 60 20.45 8.01 -34.72
C ILE A 60 19.10 8.29 -34.09
N ASP A 61 18.75 7.56 -33.02
CA ASP A 61 17.51 7.79 -32.31
C ASP A 61 17.61 8.86 -31.22
N THR A 62 16.50 9.11 -30.53
CA THR A 62 16.40 10.13 -29.47
C THR A 62 17.23 9.79 -28.23
N ASN A 63 17.65 8.54 -28.05
CA ASN A 63 18.53 8.09 -26.97
C ASN A 63 20.02 8.14 -27.37
N LEU A 64 20.30 8.64 -28.58
CA LEU A 64 21.60 8.69 -29.23
C LEU A 64 22.16 7.32 -29.63
N GLU A 65 21.36 6.25 -29.62
CA GLU A 65 21.78 4.94 -30.11
C GLU A 65 21.76 4.95 -31.65
N ARG A 66 22.85 4.49 -32.25
CA ARG A 66 22.96 4.30 -33.71
C ARG A 66 22.32 2.99 -34.14
N PHE A 67 21.60 3.03 -35.25
CA PHE A 67 20.98 1.85 -35.86
C PHE A 67 20.96 1.97 -37.39
N ILE A 68 20.67 0.86 -38.07
CA ILE A 68 20.42 0.83 -39.51
C ILE A 68 18.92 0.75 -39.75
N ASP A 69 18.35 1.68 -40.51
CA ASP A 69 16.92 1.69 -40.84
C ASP A 69 16.64 0.89 -42.10
N CYS A 70 16.20 -0.36 -41.93
CA CYS A 70 15.83 -1.27 -43.00
C CYS A 70 14.31 -1.37 -43.21
N ARG A 71 13.49 -0.48 -42.63
CA ARG A 71 12.03 -0.55 -42.74
C ARG A 71 11.51 -0.33 -44.17
N PHE A 72 12.30 0.35 -45.01
CA PHE A 72 11.99 0.59 -46.42
C PHE A 72 12.80 -0.29 -47.39
N GLN A 73 13.86 -0.95 -46.89
CA GLN A 73 14.70 -1.87 -47.64
C GLN A 73 15.14 -3.01 -46.71
N PRO A 74 14.38 -4.12 -46.67
CA PRO A 74 14.63 -5.19 -45.71
C PRO A 74 15.97 -5.90 -45.93
N PRO A 75 16.60 -6.43 -44.85
CA PRO A 75 17.79 -7.27 -44.95
C PRO A 75 17.55 -8.50 -45.84
N GLN A 76 18.57 -8.91 -46.59
CA GLN A 76 18.53 -10.09 -47.46
C GLN A 76 19.14 -11.29 -46.73
N LEU A 77 18.43 -12.41 -46.69
CA LEU A 77 18.94 -13.68 -46.16
C LEU A 77 19.92 -14.34 -47.15
N THR A 78 21.10 -14.72 -46.67
CA THR A 78 22.09 -15.42 -47.51
C THR A 78 21.82 -16.94 -47.58
N GLY A 79 21.03 -17.46 -46.65
CA GLY A 79 20.81 -18.90 -46.44
C GLY A 79 21.88 -19.59 -45.59
N GLU A 80 22.94 -18.89 -45.20
CA GLU A 80 23.91 -19.37 -44.21
C GLU A 80 23.38 -19.21 -42.79
N LYS A 81 23.86 -20.07 -41.88
CA LYS A 81 23.61 -19.96 -40.43
C LYS A 81 24.92 -19.87 -39.68
N TYR A 82 25.08 -18.87 -38.83
CA TYR A 82 26.27 -18.68 -38.01
C TYR A 82 25.91 -18.16 -36.62
N SER A 83 26.19 -18.96 -35.57
CA SER A 83 25.92 -18.57 -34.19
C SER A 83 27.16 -17.98 -33.52
N ILE A 84 27.02 -16.75 -33.03
CA ILE A 84 28.04 -16.02 -32.30
C ILE A 84 27.86 -16.30 -30.80
N LYS A 85 28.90 -16.84 -30.15
CA LYS A 85 28.95 -17.04 -28.69
C LYS A 85 29.05 -15.70 -27.92
N PRO A 86 28.69 -15.58 -26.65
CA PRO A 86 28.93 -14.32 -25.93
C PRO A 86 30.41 -14.13 -25.56
N LEU A 87 30.89 -12.88 -25.60
CA LEU A 87 32.20 -12.50 -25.07
C LEU A 87 32.13 -12.30 -23.56
N GLY A 88 32.91 -13.05 -22.78
CA GLY A 88 33.07 -12.78 -21.35
C GLY A 88 33.89 -11.51 -21.11
N MET A 89 33.35 -10.52 -20.40
CA MET A 89 34.05 -9.26 -20.13
C MET A 89 33.77 -8.72 -18.73
N SER A 90 34.76 -8.00 -18.17
CA SER A 90 34.60 -7.22 -16.93
C SER A 90 33.75 -5.97 -17.18
N ASN A 91 33.22 -5.37 -16.13
CA ASN A 91 32.40 -4.17 -16.26
C ASN A 91 33.20 -2.95 -16.74
N MET A 92 34.50 -2.90 -16.47
CA MET A 92 35.38 -1.87 -17.04
C MET A 92 35.58 -2.03 -18.54
N ALA A 93 35.63 -3.28 -19.04
CA ALA A 93 35.71 -3.56 -20.48
C ALA A 93 34.35 -3.48 -21.18
N PHE A 94 33.28 -3.35 -20.39
CA PHE A 94 31.92 -3.16 -20.87
C PHE A 94 31.77 -1.70 -21.30
N VAL A 95 32.12 -1.47 -22.56
CA VAL A 95 32.07 -0.24 -23.35
C VAL A 95 32.90 0.95 -22.83
N GLY A 96 33.87 1.38 -23.66
CA GLY A 96 34.63 2.64 -23.55
C GLY A 96 34.71 3.38 -24.88
N GLY A 97 34.57 4.70 -24.86
CA GLY A 97 34.94 5.57 -25.97
C GLY A 97 34.74 7.07 -25.71
N ASP A 98 35.80 7.87 -25.86
CA ASP A 98 35.70 9.29 -26.23
C ASP A 98 36.60 9.56 -27.44
N SER A 99 36.04 9.50 -28.65
CA SER A 99 36.72 10.02 -29.84
C SER A 99 35.73 10.51 -30.88
N GLY A 100 35.22 11.74 -30.70
CA GLY A 100 34.58 12.52 -31.77
C GLY A 100 33.14 12.95 -31.52
N ASN A 101 32.51 13.51 -32.56
CA ASN A 101 31.25 14.25 -32.48
C ASN A 101 29.97 13.39 -32.48
N PHE A 102 30.06 12.07 -32.42
CA PHE A 102 28.92 11.19 -32.70
C PHE A 102 28.88 10.01 -31.71
N GLU A 103 27.87 10.05 -30.83
CA GLU A 103 27.66 9.23 -29.61
C GLU A 103 28.74 9.47 -28.54
N LYS A 104 28.47 10.41 -27.61
CA LYS A 104 29.39 10.68 -26.48
C LYS A 104 29.36 9.46 -25.57
N GLY A 105 30.47 8.73 -25.46
CA GLY A 105 30.63 7.74 -24.41
C GLY A 105 30.71 8.41 -23.04
N ILE A 106 30.98 7.60 -22.01
CA ILE A 106 31.19 8.13 -20.66
C ILE A 106 32.56 8.84 -20.65
N PRO A 107 32.63 10.13 -20.24
CA PRO A 107 33.90 10.86 -20.23
C PRO A 107 34.99 10.11 -19.44
N GLY A 108 36.14 9.86 -20.07
CA GLY A 108 37.33 9.26 -19.44
C GLY A 108 37.60 7.78 -19.74
N ASP A 109 36.77 7.11 -20.55
CA ASP A 109 36.95 5.70 -20.92
C ASP A 109 37.50 5.55 -22.35
N ASP A 110 38.82 5.44 -22.53
CA ASP A 110 39.44 5.23 -23.85
C ASP A 110 39.72 3.73 -24.14
N ASN A 111 39.35 3.27 -25.35
CA ASN A 111 39.84 2.05 -26.03
C ASN A 111 39.19 0.67 -25.78
N LEU A 112 37.90 0.47 -26.12
CA LEU A 112 37.36 -0.81 -26.67
C LEU A 112 35.89 -0.61 -27.12
N ASN A 113 35.63 -0.61 -28.43
CA ASN A 113 34.29 -0.39 -29.00
C ASN A 113 33.49 -1.70 -29.04
N THR A 114 32.86 -2.06 -27.92
CA THR A 114 32.09 -3.31 -27.76
C THR A 114 30.58 -3.13 -27.91
N VAL A 115 30.09 -1.94 -28.29
CA VAL A 115 28.67 -1.67 -28.48
C VAL A 115 28.10 -2.49 -29.63
N GLY A 116 26.89 -3.03 -29.45
CA GLY A 116 26.23 -3.91 -30.41
C GLY A 116 26.74 -5.36 -30.39
N LEU A 117 27.79 -5.65 -29.61
CA LEU A 117 28.31 -7.01 -29.46
C LEU A 117 27.55 -7.80 -28.40
N LEU A 118 27.44 -9.11 -28.63
CA LEU A 118 26.95 -10.08 -27.67
C LEU A 118 28.01 -10.35 -26.60
N ALA A 119 27.70 -9.97 -25.38
CA ALA A 119 28.57 -10.09 -24.22
C ALA A 119 27.91 -10.88 -23.10
N ARG A 120 28.76 -11.48 -22.26
CA ARG A 120 28.40 -11.99 -20.95
C ARG A 120 29.19 -11.24 -19.89
N VAL A 121 28.47 -10.66 -18.94
CA VAL A 121 29.03 -9.93 -17.80
C VAL A 121 28.66 -10.60 -16.49
N TRP A 122 29.34 -10.22 -15.42
CA TRP A 122 29.04 -10.66 -14.07
C TRP A 122 29.35 -9.56 -13.08
N GLY A 123 28.57 -9.48 -12.01
CA GLY A 123 28.81 -8.48 -10.98
C GLY A 123 27.88 -8.60 -9.79
N ARG A 124 28.22 -7.87 -8.74
CA ARG A 124 27.39 -7.71 -7.55
C ARG A 124 26.22 -6.80 -7.88
N VAL A 125 25.00 -7.23 -7.57
CA VAL A 125 23.81 -6.38 -7.69
C VAL A 125 23.91 -5.25 -6.67
N ILE A 126 23.87 -4.01 -7.14
CA ILE A 126 23.98 -2.79 -6.32
C ILE A 126 22.77 -1.87 -6.41
N ASP A 127 21.95 -2.04 -7.43
CA ASP A 127 20.70 -1.30 -7.59
C ASP A 127 19.68 -2.16 -8.35
N PHE A 128 18.40 -1.88 -8.17
CA PHE A 128 17.32 -2.67 -8.73
C PHE A 128 16.04 -1.86 -8.81
N ASP A 129 15.29 -1.99 -9.90
CA ASP A 129 13.95 -1.42 -10.03
C ASP A 129 12.91 -2.49 -10.41
N TYR A 130 11.96 -2.71 -9.50
CA TYR A 130 10.83 -3.61 -9.69
C TYR A 130 9.60 -2.94 -10.31
N SER A 131 9.56 -1.60 -10.29
CA SER A 131 8.39 -0.81 -10.64
C SER A 131 8.30 -0.52 -12.14
N SER A 132 9.44 -0.53 -12.85
CA SER A 132 9.49 -0.29 -14.29
C SER A 132 9.24 -1.54 -15.14
N ASN A 133 8.70 -1.29 -16.32
CA ASN A 133 8.58 -2.27 -17.41
C ASN A 133 9.21 -1.65 -18.68
N PRO A 134 10.34 -2.17 -19.18
CA PRO A 134 11.06 -3.38 -18.74
C PRO A 134 11.77 -3.22 -17.38
N LYS A 135 11.88 -4.33 -16.63
CA LYS A 135 12.59 -4.38 -15.35
C LYS A 135 14.10 -4.25 -15.58
N TRP A 136 14.79 -3.69 -14.58
CA TRP A 136 16.24 -3.58 -14.64
C TRP A 136 16.93 -3.74 -13.28
N LEU A 137 18.21 -4.07 -13.33
CA LEU A 137 19.11 -4.04 -12.18
C LEU A 137 20.47 -3.47 -12.56
N THR A 138 21.20 -2.92 -11.60
CA THR A 138 22.58 -2.47 -11.81
C THR A 138 23.54 -3.42 -11.13
N ILE A 139 24.58 -3.82 -11.86
CA ILE A 139 25.71 -4.56 -11.30
C ILE A 139 26.98 -3.73 -11.26
N THR A 140 27.85 -4.06 -10.30
CA THR A 140 29.25 -3.58 -10.24
C THR A 140 30.20 -4.76 -10.08
N ASP A 141 31.43 -4.62 -10.56
CA ASP A 141 32.49 -5.58 -10.33
C ASP A 141 33.65 -4.95 -9.54
N ALA A 142 34.76 -5.67 -9.37
CA ALA A 142 35.94 -5.17 -8.67
C ALA A 142 36.59 -3.95 -9.36
N GLY A 143 36.24 -3.65 -10.61
CA GLY A 143 36.70 -2.49 -11.36
C GLY A 143 35.86 -1.22 -11.14
N GLY A 144 34.80 -1.28 -10.33
CA GLY A 144 34.01 -0.11 -9.92
C GLY A 144 33.08 0.47 -10.98
N SER A 145 33.00 -0.16 -12.16
CA SER A 145 32.12 0.26 -13.25
C SER A 145 30.72 -0.35 -13.12
N HIS A 146 29.70 0.49 -13.35
CA HIS A 146 28.29 0.09 -13.22
C HIS A 146 27.69 -0.26 -14.58
N ILE A 147 26.94 -1.35 -14.64
CA ILE A 147 26.16 -1.76 -15.83
C ILE A 147 24.71 -1.88 -15.44
N LYS A 148 23.82 -1.19 -16.16
CA LYS A 148 22.38 -1.37 -16.10
C LYS A 148 21.97 -2.55 -16.99
N ILE A 149 21.44 -3.61 -16.39
CA ILE A 149 20.90 -4.78 -17.09
C ILE A 149 19.40 -4.55 -17.28
N VAL A 150 18.95 -4.48 -18.53
CA VAL A 150 17.53 -4.31 -18.89
C VAL A 150 17.02 -5.63 -19.46
N ALA A 151 15.94 -6.16 -18.87
CA ALA A 151 15.45 -7.49 -19.22
C ALA A 151 14.00 -7.52 -19.71
N PRO A 152 13.66 -8.43 -20.64
CA PRO A 152 12.29 -8.58 -21.12
C PRO A 152 11.36 -9.08 -20.01
N ASN A 153 10.07 -8.86 -20.21
CA ASN A 153 9.03 -9.37 -19.30
C ASN A 153 9.14 -10.89 -19.11
N GLY A 154 8.89 -11.33 -17.87
CA GLY A 154 9.07 -12.73 -17.47
C GLY A 154 10.48 -13.08 -17.00
N THR A 155 11.49 -12.23 -17.22
CA THR A 155 12.84 -12.46 -16.68
C THR A 155 12.83 -12.36 -15.15
N LYS A 156 13.33 -13.40 -14.46
CA LYS A 156 13.47 -13.39 -13.00
C LYS A 156 14.72 -12.61 -12.59
N LEU A 157 14.57 -11.29 -12.56
CA LEU A 157 15.47 -10.40 -11.86
C LEU A 157 15.02 -10.37 -10.39
N ASP A 158 15.82 -10.93 -9.49
CA ASP A 158 15.48 -11.06 -8.07
C ASP A 158 16.55 -10.37 -7.25
N ALA A 159 16.16 -9.32 -6.53
CA ALA A 159 17.05 -8.56 -5.69
C ALA A 159 17.60 -9.42 -4.57
N ASP A 160 16.95 -10.51 -4.14
CA ASP A 160 17.51 -11.42 -3.13
C ASP A 160 18.86 -12.02 -3.57
N TRP A 161 19.39 -11.78 -4.76
CA TRP A 161 20.69 -12.31 -5.18
C TRP A 161 21.80 -11.27 -5.10
N SER A 162 22.93 -11.67 -4.53
CA SER A 162 24.11 -10.81 -4.38
C SER A 162 24.85 -10.61 -5.69
N PHE A 163 24.87 -11.62 -6.57
CA PHE A 163 25.59 -11.58 -7.83
C PHE A 163 24.73 -12.09 -8.97
N VAL A 164 24.96 -11.54 -10.16
CA VAL A 164 24.32 -12.00 -11.39
C VAL A 164 25.39 -12.21 -12.45
N SER A 165 25.21 -13.23 -13.28
CA SER A 165 25.86 -13.29 -14.59
C SER A 165 24.80 -13.16 -15.66
N ALA A 166 25.01 -12.28 -16.63
CA ALA A 166 24.00 -11.96 -17.63
C ALA A 166 24.60 -11.92 -19.03
N THR A 167 23.86 -12.43 -20.00
CA THR A 167 24.22 -12.42 -21.41
C THR A 167 23.28 -11.48 -22.17
N GLY A 168 23.83 -10.62 -23.02
CA GLY A 168 23.02 -9.65 -23.75
C GLY A 168 23.86 -8.79 -24.69
N ILE A 169 23.21 -7.80 -25.27
CA ILE A 169 23.86 -6.86 -26.18
C ILE A 169 24.36 -5.65 -25.43
N CYS A 170 25.63 -5.30 -25.64
CA CYS A 170 26.23 -4.07 -25.12
C CYS A 170 25.60 -2.84 -25.78
N SER A 171 25.21 -1.85 -24.99
CA SER A 171 24.73 -0.55 -25.46
C SER A 171 25.15 0.58 -24.52
N ILE A 172 25.09 1.82 -25.01
CA ILE A 172 25.17 3.05 -24.20
C ILE A 172 23.96 3.88 -24.57
N GLU A 173 23.12 4.19 -23.59
CA GLU A 173 21.88 4.93 -23.81
C GLU A 173 21.79 6.15 -22.91
N LYS A 174 21.13 7.20 -23.40
CA LYS A 174 20.75 8.34 -22.57
C LYS A 174 19.61 7.93 -21.62
N VAL A 175 19.88 7.91 -20.31
CA VAL A 175 18.90 7.70 -19.24
C VAL A 175 18.82 8.99 -18.41
N GLY A 176 17.70 9.72 -18.54
CA GLY A 176 17.63 11.09 -18.03
C GLY A 176 18.63 11.99 -18.76
N ASP A 177 19.52 12.67 -18.03
CA ASP A 177 20.59 13.48 -18.61
C ASP A 177 21.97 12.80 -18.63
N GLN A 178 22.03 11.49 -18.33
CA GLN A 178 23.28 10.74 -18.23
C GLN A 178 23.36 9.60 -19.25
N MET A 179 24.51 9.46 -19.90
CA MET A 179 24.82 8.28 -20.71
C MET A 179 25.13 7.11 -19.77
N THR A 180 24.42 6.00 -19.93
CA THR A 180 24.50 4.83 -19.05
C THR A 180 24.90 3.60 -19.85
N ARG A 181 25.79 2.76 -19.28
CA ARG A 181 26.12 1.44 -19.83
C ARG A 181 24.93 0.50 -19.67
N VAL A 182 24.41 -0.02 -20.77
CA VAL A 182 23.23 -0.89 -20.78
C VAL A 182 23.59 -2.25 -21.37
N LEU A 183 23.17 -3.32 -20.70
CA LEU A 183 23.13 -4.67 -21.25
C LEU A 183 21.67 -5.02 -21.56
N LYS A 184 21.33 -5.17 -22.84
CA LYS A 184 20.00 -5.60 -23.29
C LYS A 184 19.91 -7.12 -23.29
N ILE A 185 19.15 -7.68 -22.37
CA ILE A 185 18.94 -9.14 -22.28
C ILE A 185 18.04 -9.62 -23.40
N ARG A 186 18.40 -10.72 -24.04
CA ARG A 186 17.67 -11.25 -25.20
C ARG A 186 16.47 -12.09 -24.78
N GLN A 187 16.61 -12.87 -23.70
CA GLN A 187 15.59 -13.77 -23.18
C GLN A 187 15.80 -14.07 -21.69
N ALA A 188 14.76 -14.57 -21.01
CA ALA A 188 14.78 -14.77 -19.56
C ALA A 188 15.96 -15.63 -19.06
N ASP A 189 16.31 -16.69 -19.79
CA ASP A 189 17.38 -17.64 -19.42
C ASP A 189 18.80 -17.08 -19.58
N ASP A 190 18.97 -15.92 -20.20
CA ASP A 190 20.27 -15.27 -20.34
C ASP A 190 20.76 -14.64 -19.02
N VAL A 191 19.92 -14.60 -17.98
CA VAL A 191 20.27 -14.11 -16.65
C VAL A 191 20.36 -15.27 -15.67
N THR A 192 21.52 -15.43 -15.03
CA THR A 192 21.74 -16.38 -13.95
C THR A 192 21.99 -15.64 -12.65
N ASN A 193 21.15 -15.90 -11.65
CA ASN A 193 21.28 -15.36 -10.30
C ASN A 193 22.21 -16.23 -9.45
N HIS A 194 23.11 -15.62 -8.69
CA HIS A 194 24.13 -16.29 -7.88
C HIS A 194 24.13 -15.79 -6.44
N LYS A 195 24.04 -16.73 -5.48
CA LYS A 195 24.06 -16.54 -4.01
C LYS A 195 23.00 -15.58 -3.45
N SER A 196 22.12 -16.06 -2.57
CA SER A 196 21.13 -15.19 -1.93
C SER A 196 21.80 -14.22 -0.94
N TRP A 197 21.51 -12.93 -1.08
CA TRP A 197 21.84 -11.86 -0.16
C TRP A 197 21.13 -12.06 1.17
N VAL A 198 19.82 -12.39 1.19
CA VAL A 198 19.11 -12.61 2.46
C VAL A 198 19.70 -13.81 3.19
N ALA A 199 20.03 -14.90 2.50
CA ALA A 199 20.66 -16.06 3.13
C ALA A 199 22.03 -15.71 3.75
N GLN A 200 22.87 -14.95 3.03
CA GLN A 200 24.14 -14.46 3.56
C GLN A 200 23.94 -13.52 4.75
N ARG A 201 22.93 -12.64 4.65
CA ARG A 201 22.62 -11.69 5.71
C ARG A 201 22.16 -12.41 6.96
N LEU A 202 21.23 -13.34 6.83
CA LEU A 202 20.73 -14.18 7.91
C LEU A 202 21.86 -14.99 8.56
N ALA A 203 22.76 -15.57 7.76
CA ALA A 203 23.92 -16.31 8.27
C ALA A 203 24.91 -15.44 9.04
N SER A 204 24.98 -14.13 8.73
CA SER A 204 25.83 -13.17 9.44
C SER A 204 25.23 -12.65 10.75
N MET A 205 23.92 -12.86 10.97
CA MET A 205 23.23 -12.35 12.15
C MET A 205 23.45 -13.25 13.36
N THR A 206 23.73 -12.62 14.50
CA THR A 206 23.67 -13.25 15.81
C THR A 206 22.24 -13.67 16.16
N LEU A 207 22.09 -14.55 17.14
CA LEU A 207 20.76 -14.92 17.64
C LEU A 207 19.99 -13.71 18.17
N ASP A 208 20.66 -12.78 18.85
CA ASP A 208 20.03 -11.56 19.39
C ASP A 208 19.52 -10.64 18.29
N GLU A 209 20.28 -10.50 17.20
CA GLU A 209 19.82 -9.76 16.02
C GLU A 209 18.62 -10.45 15.37
N LYS A 210 18.64 -11.78 15.22
CA LYS A 210 17.51 -12.54 14.66
C LYS A 210 16.25 -12.38 15.48
N ILE A 211 16.35 -12.53 16.81
CA ILE A 211 15.20 -12.39 17.72
C ILE A 211 14.70 -10.95 17.74
N GLY A 212 15.58 -9.96 17.79
CA GLY A 212 15.19 -8.55 17.77
C GLY A 212 14.36 -8.20 16.54
N GLN A 213 14.70 -8.76 15.38
CA GLN A 213 13.94 -8.52 14.14
C GLN A 213 12.49 -9.00 14.20
N LEU A 214 12.13 -9.87 15.14
CA LEU A 214 10.76 -10.35 15.33
C LEU A 214 9.87 -9.38 16.10
N PHE A 215 10.36 -8.20 16.51
CA PHE A 215 9.60 -7.26 17.34
C PHE A 215 9.41 -5.90 16.68
N GLN A 216 8.17 -5.41 16.75
CA GLN A 216 7.78 -4.04 16.47
C GLN A 216 7.32 -3.34 17.75
N VAL A 217 7.81 -2.13 17.97
CA VAL A 217 7.61 -1.38 19.22
C VAL A 217 7.00 0.00 18.96
N ARG A 218 6.54 0.69 20.01
CA ARG A 218 6.18 2.12 19.93
C ARG A 218 7.16 2.97 20.72
N PHE A 219 7.32 4.21 20.29
CA PHE A 219 8.03 5.24 21.02
C PHE A 219 7.15 6.49 21.17
N ASP A 220 7.32 7.20 22.27
CA ASP A 220 6.60 8.44 22.55
C ASP A 220 7.38 9.66 22.02
N GLY A 221 6.65 10.61 21.45
CA GLY A 221 7.15 11.87 20.88
C GLY A 221 7.72 11.75 19.47
N ASP A 222 8.14 12.89 18.92
CA ASP A 222 8.78 13.02 17.60
C ASP A 222 10.24 13.50 17.71
N THR A 223 10.86 13.32 18.88
CA THR A 223 12.25 13.67 19.15
C THR A 223 13.06 12.42 19.47
N PHE A 224 14.11 12.18 18.69
CA PHE A 224 14.97 11.02 18.87
C PHE A 224 15.86 11.13 20.12
N THR A 225 15.82 10.11 20.98
CA THR A 225 16.52 10.11 22.27
C THR A 225 17.58 9.02 22.37
N THR A 226 18.51 9.17 23.32
CA THR A 226 19.51 8.13 23.64
C THR A 226 18.88 6.80 24.05
N ALA A 227 17.76 6.83 24.78
CA ALA A 227 17.05 5.62 25.18
C ALA A 227 16.49 4.88 23.96
N MET A 228 15.88 5.60 23.01
CA MET A 228 15.40 5.02 21.75
C MET A 228 16.55 4.42 20.94
N ARG A 229 17.69 5.13 20.85
CA ARG A 229 18.90 4.60 20.23
C ARG A 229 19.33 3.28 20.87
N GLN A 230 19.39 3.22 22.20
CA GLN A 230 19.76 2.00 22.93
C GLN A 230 18.78 0.85 22.68
N THR A 231 17.47 1.11 22.65
CA THR A 231 16.48 0.09 22.28
C THR A 231 16.74 -0.43 20.86
N ILE A 232 16.96 0.45 19.89
CA ILE A 232 17.25 0.06 18.50
C ILE A 232 18.54 -0.76 18.40
N THR A 233 19.64 -0.27 19.01
CA THR A 233 20.96 -0.87 18.83
C THR A 233 21.20 -2.10 19.69
N ASN A 234 20.61 -2.19 20.89
CA ASN A 234 20.89 -3.26 21.84
C ASN A 234 19.84 -4.38 21.79
N GLN A 235 18.62 -4.06 21.37
CA GLN A 235 17.54 -5.05 21.22
C GLN A 235 17.25 -5.39 19.75
N HIS A 236 17.94 -4.75 18.81
CA HIS A 236 17.93 -5.07 17.38
C HIS A 236 16.52 -5.14 16.79
N ILE A 237 15.60 -4.26 17.24
CA ILE A 237 14.18 -4.31 16.88
C ILE A 237 13.95 -4.34 15.37
N GLY A 238 12.92 -5.05 14.92
CA GLY A 238 12.55 -5.18 13.52
C GLY A 238 11.82 -3.95 12.96
N GLY A 239 11.10 -3.24 13.83
CA GLY A 239 10.34 -2.06 13.41
C GLY A 239 9.77 -1.23 14.54
N VAL A 240 9.11 -0.16 14.15
CA VAL A 240 8.39 0.77 15.02
C VAL A 240 7.00 1.05 14.43
N ILE A 241 6.05 1.35 15.30
CA ILE A 241 4.70 1.81 14.94
C ILE A 241 4.46 3.20 15.54
N TYR A 242 3.89 4.09 14.74
CA TYR A 242 3.54 5.45 15.11
C TYR A 242 2.06 5.61 15.44
N PHE A 243 1.81 6.45 16.43
CA PHE A 243 0.47 6.89 16.81
C PHE A 243 0.41 8.41 16.95
N GLN A 244 -0.71 8.99 16.52
CA GLN A 244 -0.99 10.41 16.71
C GLN A 244 -0.96 10.78 18.20
N TYR A 245 -1.64 9.99 19.04
CA TYR A 245 -1.76 10.26 20.48
C TYR A 245 -0.45 10.04 21.25
N ASN A 246 0.59 9.48 20.61
CA ASN A 246 1.95 9.42 21.14
C ASN A 246 2.78 10.64 20.69
N GLY A 247 2.23 11.56 19.91
CA GLY A 247 2.94 12.74 19.39
C GLY A 247 3.93 12.43 18.29
N ASN A 248 3.79 11.31 17.58
CA ASN A 248 4.71 10.94 16.49
C ASN A 248 4.38 11.66 15.16
N LEU A 249 3.13 12.09 14.97
CA LEU A 249 2.53 12.40 13.66
C LEU A 249 1.88 13.79 13.59
N ASP A 250 2.22 14.68 14.53
CA ASP A 250 1.62 16.02 14.63
C ASP A 250 2.25 17.06 13.69
N ASN A 251 3.51 16.84 13.26
CA ASN A 251 4.21 17.76 12.40
C ASN A 251 5.02 16.99 11.33
N PRO A 252 4.69 17.12 10.03
CA PRO A 252 5.31 16.31 8.98
C PRO A 252 6.84 16.39 8.93
N ALA A 253 7.43 17.57 9.06
CA ALA A 253 8.88 17.74 9.01
C ALA A 253 9.57 17.12 10.24
N ARG A 254 9.01 17.28 11.44
CA ARG A 254 9.57 16.64 12.65
C ARG A 254 9.45 15.13 12.58
N THR A 255 8.32 14.60 12.12
CA THR A 255 8.14 13.15 11.89
C THR A 255 9.14 12.62 10.87
N ALA A 256 9.29 13.26 9.71
CA ALA A 256 10.26 12.83 8.69
C ALA A 256 11.70 12.82 9.24
N LYS A 257 12.07 13.85 10.01
CA LYS A 257 13.37 13.88 10.69
C LYS A 257 13.49 12.75 11.71
N PHE A 258 12.46 12.50 12.51
CA PHE A 258 12.44 11.44 13.51
C PHE A 258 12.61 10.04 12.88
N SER A 259 11.92 9.78 11.76
CA SER A 259 12.10 8.58 10.95
C SER A 259 13.54 8.43 10.47
N ASN A 260 14.14 9.49 9.91
CA ASN A 260 15.53 9.48 9.46
C ASN A 260 16.52 9.20 10.60
N ASP A 261 16.32 9.81 11.77
CA ASP A 261 17.18 9.60 12.95
C ASP A 261 17.12 8.13 13.43
N MET A 262 15.94 7.51 13.43
CA MET A 262 15.77 6.10 13.78
C MET A 262 16.39 5.16 12.74
N GLN A 263 16.21 5.44 11.44
CA GLN A 263 16.87 4.66 10.39
C GLN A 263 18.38 4.76 10.50
N ALA A 264 18.93 5.96 10.77
CA ALA A 264 20.36 6.14 10.98
C ALA A 264 20.89 5.37 12.19
N ALA A 265 20.09 5.23 13.26
CA ALA A 265 20.46 4.40 14.40
C ALA A 265 20.46 2.89 14.06
N ALA A 266 19.57 2.45 13.18
CA ALA A 266 19.48 1.06 12.74
C ALA A 266 20.54 0.70 11.68
N MET A 267 20.94 1.65 10.84
CA MET A 267 21.86 1.49 9.70
C MET A 267 23.35 1.54 10.08
N ARG A 268 23.77 0.72 11.06
CA ARG A 268 25.15 0.63 11.60
C ARG A 268 26.26 0.93 10.58
N ALA A 269 27.25 1.73 11.00
CA ALA A 269 28.34 2.23 10.15
C ALA A 269 29.25 1.14 9.54
N ASP A 270 29.27 -0.07 10.12
CA ASP A 270 30.03 -1.22 9.63
C ASP A 270 29.32 -1.97 8.47
N GLY A 271 28.17 -1.47 8.00
CA GLY A 271 27.37 -2.10 6.94
C GLY A 271 26.54 -3.29 7.42
N SER A 272 26.57 -3.60 8.71
CA SER A 272 25.75 -4.64 9.35
C SER A 272 24.42 -4.11 9.91
N GLY A 273 23.98 -2.92 9.49
CA GLY A 273 22.68 -2.38 9.86
C GLY A 273 21.50 -3.09 9.21
N ILE A 274 20.36 -3.12 9.89
CA ILE A 274 19.08 -3.58 9.32
C ILE A 274 18.07 -2.45 9.48
N PRO A 275 17.51 -1.90 8.40
CA PRO A 275 16.58 -0.78 8.47
C PRO A 275 15.28 -1.20 9.17
N LEU A 276 14.57 -0.24 9.75
CA LEU A 276 13.33 -0.48 10.46
C LEU A 276 12.13 -0.51 9.50
N LEU A 277 11.18 -1.40 9.79
CA LEU A 277 9.80 -1.20 9.33
C LEU A 277 9.18 -0.07 10.16
N ILE A 278 8.77 1.03 9.55
CA ILE A 278 8.12 2.18 10.20
C ILE A 278 6.67 2.18 9.74
N SER A 279 5.77 1.86 10.66
CA SER A 279 4.35 1.61 10.36
C SER A 279 3.39 2.55 11.07
N MET A 280 2.15 2.61 10.60
CA MET A 280 1.02 3.26 11.26
C MET A 280 -0.33 2.70 10.75
N ASP A 281 -1.41 2.92 11.48
CA ASP A 281 -2.78 2.59 11.03
C ASP A 281 -3.44 3.78 10.30
N GLN A 282 -3.06 4.02 9.04
CA GLN A 282 -3.73 5.03 8.22
C GLN A 282 -4.77 4.32 7.32
N GLU A 283 -5.88 3.86 7.90
CA GLU A 283 -6.96 3.18 7.18
C GLU A 283 -7.83 4.18 6.40
N GLY A 284 -8.15 5.31 7.04
CA GLY A 284 -9.09 6.32 6.58
C GLY A 284 -10.37 6.40 7.41
N GLY A 285 -11.12 7.48 7.30
CA GLY A 285 -12.37 7.71 8.02
C GLY A 285 -12.17 7.69 9.53
N ARG A 286 -12.69 6.67 10.22
CA ARG A 286 -12.60 6.55 11.69
C ARG A 286 -11.16 6.39 12.19
N VAL A 287 -10.32 5.66 11.45
CA VAL A 287 -8.96 5.32 11.87
C VAL A 287 -7.94 6.04 11.00
N ILE A 288 -7.45 7.17 11.51
CA ILE A 288 -6.35 7.95 10.93
C ILE A 288 -5.32 8.26 12.01
N ARG A 289 -4.10 8.58 11.60
CA ARG A 289 -2.99 8.92 12.49
C ARG A 289 -2.25 10.20 12.08
N ILE A 290 -2.20 10.51 10.79
CA ILE A 290 -1.47 11.69 10.28
C ILE A 290 -2.29 12.96 10.55
N THR A 291 -1.77 13.86 11.38
CA THR A 291 -2.41 15.16 11.62
C THR A 291 -2.25 16.06 10.39
N GLY A 292 -3.36 16.57 9.86
CA GLY A 292 -3.37 17.48 8.71
C GLY A 292 -3.17 16.80 7.35
N GLY A 293 -3.05 15.48 7.30
CA GLY A 293 -3.09 14.70 6.07
C GLY A 293 -4.52 14.45 5.59
N VAL A 294 -4.65 13.77 4.46
CA VAL A 294 -5.98 13.32 3.99
C VAL A 294 -6.60 12.32 4.97
N GLU A 295 -7.93 12.37 5.13
CA GLU A 295 -8.67 11.57 6.09
C GLU A 295 -9.43 10.42 5.40
N GLY A 296 -9.95 10.63 4.19
CA GLY A 296 -10.79 9.72 3.42
C GLY A 296 -12.19 9.50 3.99
N PRO A 297 -13.17 9.04 3.18
CA PRO A 297 -14.51 8.72 3.66
C PRO A 297 -14.58 7.42 4.49
N GLY A 298 -13.45 6.75 4.71
CA GLY A 298 -13.36 5.43 5.34
C GLY A 298 -13.76 4.29 4.41
N ASN A 299 -13.47 3.06 4.82
CA ASN A 299 -13.65 1.88 3.98
C ASN A 299 -15.12 1.63 3.62
N MET A 300 -16.07 1.80 4.56
CA MET A 300 -17.49 1.64 4.23
C MET A 300 -17.97 2.69 3.23
N GLY A 301 -17.45 3.93 3.29
CA GLY A 301 -17.73 4.96 2.29
C GLY A 301 -17.14 4.60 0.91
N ILE A 302 -15.91 4.11 0.87
CA ILE A 302 -15.30 3.59 -0.37
C ILE A 302 -16.14 2.43 -0.93
N GLY A 303 -16.55 1.47 -0.09
CA GLY A 303 -17.41 0.37 -0.49
C GLY A 303 -18.76 0.85 -1.02
N ALA A 304 -19.35 1.87 -0.39
CA ALA A 304 -20.60 2.48 -0.84
C ALA A 304 -20.52 3.07 -2.26
N SER A 305 -19.35 3.62 -2.63
CA SER A 305 -19.11 4.14 -3.97
C SER A 305 -19.08 3.08 -5.07
N ARG A 306 -18.91 1.79 -4.71
CA ARG A 306 -18.71 0.65 -5.63
C ARG A 306 -17.54 0.85 -6.62
N SER A 307 -16.61 1.74 -6.32
CA SER A 307 -15.52 2.12 -7.21
C SER A 307 -14.17 1.59 -6.72
N PRO A 308 -13.60 0.55 -7.35
CA PRO A 308 -12.22 0.14 -7.07
C PRO A 308 -11.24 1.29 -7.30
N GLN A 309 -11.53 2.18 -8.26
CA GLN A 309 -10.70 3.36 -8.49
C GLN A 309 -10.68 4.30 -7.28
N ALA A 310 -11.80 4.45 -6.55
CA ALA A 310 -11.82 5.23 -5.31
C ALA A 310 -10.93 4.59 -4.23
N ALA A 311 -10.95 3.25 -4.11
CA ALA A 311 -10.10 2.53 -3.17
C ALA A 311 -8.61 2.67 -3.53
N TYR A 312 -8.27 2.54 -4.82
CA TYR A 312 -6.92 2.78 -5.33
C TYR A 312 -6.45 4.20 -5.05
N THR A 313 -7.27 5.20 -5.35
CA THR A 313 -6.94 6.61 -5.10
C THR A 313 -6.63 6.83 -3.62
N MET A 314 -7.48 6.37 -2.70
CA MET A 314 -7.23 6.54 -1.28
C MET A 314 -5.97 5.80 -0.81
N GLY A 315 -5.77 4.56 -1.24
CA GLY A 315 -4.53 3.81 -0.95
C GLY A 315 -3.28 4.56 -1.43
N SER A 316 -3.31 5.13 -2.63
CA SER A 316 -2.21 5.91 -3.20
C SER A 316 -1.95 7.21 -2.43
N LEU A 317 -2.99 7.97 -2.08
CA LEU A 317 -2.87 9.21 -1.31
C LEU A 317 -2.27 8.95 0.08
N PHE A 318 -2.82 7.98 0.82
CA PHE A 318 -2.26 7.59 2.12
C PHE A 318 -0.83 7.10 1.97
N GLY A 319 -0.54 6.29 0.95
CA GLY A 319 0.80 5.78 0.70
C GLY A 319 1.83 6.91 0.49
N LYS A 320 1.49 7.91 -0.33
CA LYS A 320 2.35 9.08 -0.59
C LYS A 320 2.64 9.88 0.69
N GLU A 321 1.62 10.12 1.51
CA GLU A 321 1.80 10.85 2.77
C GLU A 321 2.60 10.06 3.81
N ILE A 322 2.34 8.75 3.96
CA ILE A 322 3.13 7.85 4.81
C ILE A 322 4.60 7.86 4.37
N ARG A 323 4.86 7.74 3.06
CA ARG A 323 6.21 7.73 2.50
C ARG A 323 6.93 9.05 2.79
N ALA A 324 6.25 10.19 2.62
CA ALA A 324 6.83 11.50 2.89
C ALA A 324 7.27 11.67 4.36
N LEU A 325 6.61 10.98 5.28
CA LEU A 325 6.93 10.97 6.72
C LEU A 325 8.05 9.98 7.10
N GLY A 326 8.59 9.23 6.12
CA GLY A 326 9.56 8.15 6.36
C GLY A 326 8.93 6.82 6.80
N GLY A 327 7.60 6.74 6.81
CA GLY A 327 6.88 5.49 6.93
C GLY A 327 7.08 4.62 5.69
N ASN A 328 7.08 3.31 5.88
CA ASN A 328 7.24 2.33 4.78
C ASN A 328 6.24 1.19 4.84
N MET A 329 5.32 1.20 5.82
CA MET A 329 4.31 0.18 6.01
C MET A 329 3.00 0.81 6.48
N ASN A 330 1.90 0.51 5.82
CA ASN A 330 0.57 0.85 6.30
C ASN A 330 -0.09 -0.42 6.87
N LEU A 331 -0.66 -0.30 8.06
CA LEU A 331 -1.44 -1.37 8.66
C LEU A 331 -2.88 -1.34 8.10
N ALA A 332 -3.00 -1.45 6.78
CA ALA A 332 -4.24 -1.38 6.00
C ALA A 332 -4.04 -2.11 4.65
N PRO A 333 -5.11 -2.56 3.97
CA PRO A 333 -6.53 -2.35 4.28
C PRO A 333 -7.10 -3.30 5.35
N ASP A 334 -8.24 -2.91 5.91
CA ASP A 334 -9.13 -3.80 6.67
C ASP A 334 -9.97 -4.61 5.65
N LEU A 335 -9.78 -5.92 5.67
CA LEU A 335 -10.39 -6.94 4.81
C LEU A 335 -11.51 -7.70 5.50
N ASP A 336 -11.90 -7.30 6.72
CA ASP A 336 -12.99 -7.94 7.44
C ASP A 336 -14.32 -7.69 6.72
N VAL A 337 -15.21 -8.69 6.73
CA VAL A 337 -16.55 -8.58 6.14
C VAL A 337 -17.56 -8.29 7.25
N ASN A 338 -18.07 -7.06 7.30
CA ASN A 338 -18.97 -6.61 8.38
C ASN A 338 -20.41 -7.08 8.15
N ASN A 339 -20.62 -8.39 8.21
CA ASN A 339 -21.91 -9.05 8.09
C ASN A 339 -22.70 -9.13 9.42
N ASN A 340 -22.12 -8.61 10.50
CA ASN A 340 -22.77 -8.47 11.80
C ASN A 340 -23.02 -6.99 12.15
N PRO A 341 -24.27 -6.50 12.09
CA PRO A 341 -24.61 -5.13 12.43
C PRO A 341 -24.30 -4.72 13.88
N ALA A 342 -24.17 -5.71 14.78
CA ALA A 342 -23.82 -5.49 16.18
C ALA A 342 -22.30 -5.47 16.44
N ASN A 343 -21.47 -5.60 15.39
CA ASN A 343 -20.02 -5.61 15.54
C ASN A 343 -19.52 -4.31 16.20
N PRO A 344 -18.83 -4.39 17.35
CA PRO A 344 -18.43 -3.20 18.11
C PRO A 344 -17.13 -2.54 17.61
N VAL A 345 -16.33 -3.24 16.79
CA VAL A 345 -14.93 -2.88 16.51
C VAL A 345 -14.64 -2.61 15.04
N ILE A 346 -15.25 -3.35 14.11
CA ILE A 346 -15.06 -3.18 12.66
C ILE A 346 -16.00 -2.10 12.12
N GLY A 347 -17.30 -2.38 11.99
CA GLY A 347 -18.29 -1.38 11.57
C GLY A 347 -17.88 -0.67 10.28
N VAL A 348 -17.79 0.67 10.31
CA VAL A 348 -17.36 1.50 9.16
C VAL A 348 -15.93 1.23 8.65
N ARG A 349 -15.11 0.46 9.38
CA ARG A 349 -13.76 0.07 8.97
C ARG A 349 -13.74 -1.04 7.91
N SER A 350 -14.84 -1.78 7.74
CA SER A 350 -15.00 -2.71 6.63
C SER A 350 -15.55 -1.99 5.40
N PHE A 351 -15.23 -2.51 4.20
CA PHE A 351 -15.85 -2.05 2.95
C PHE A 351 -17.34 -2.40 2.85
N GLY A 352 -17.84 -3.40 3.60
CA GLY A 352 -19.24 -3.80 3.56
C GLY A 352 -19.50 -5.21 4.08
N GLU A 353 -20.72 -5.71 3.86
CA GLU A 353 -21.13 -7.04 4.34
C GLU A 353 -20.88 -8.18 3.33
N ARG A 354 -20.38 -7.86 2.12
CA ARG A 354 -20.19 -8.84 1.03
C ARG A 354 -18.71 -9.11 0.78
N PRO A 355 -18.28 -10.38 0.71
CA PRO A 355 -16.88 -10.73 0.47
C PRO A 355 -16.40 -10.25 -0.89
N GLU A 356 -17.24 -10.27 -1.93
CA GLU A 356 -16.88 -9.77 -3.26
C GLU A 356 -16.50 -8.28 -3.25
N LEU A 357 -17.27 -7.49 -2.50
CA LEU A 357 -17.03 -6.05 -2.37
C LEU A 357 -15.75 -5.80 -1.58
N ALA A 358 -15.56 -6.50 -0.45
CA ALA A 358 -14.36 -6.40 0.37
C ALA A 358 -13.10 -6.81 -0.41
N SER A 359 -13.16 -7.91 -1.18
CA SER A 359 -12.08 -8.34 -2.06
C SER A 359 -11.72 -7.28 -3.09
N ALA A 360 -12.70 -6.78 -3.86
CA ALA A 360 -12.46 -5.84 -4.95
C ALA A 360 -11.88 -4.51 -4.46
N MET A 361 -12.42 -3.96 -3.37
CA MET A 361 -11.93 -2.71 -2.78
C MET A 361 -10.57 -2.92 -2.10
N GLY A 362 -10.39 -4.03 -1.38
CA GLY A 362 -9.14 -4.37 -0.71
C GLY A 362 -7.98 -4.51 -1.69
N GLN A 363 -8.16 -5.24 -2.80
CA GLN A 363 -7.14 -5.39 -3.85
C GLN A 363 -6.76 -4.04 -4.46
N ALA A 364 -7.75 -3.19 -4.79
CA ALA A 364 -7.47 -1.89 -5.37
C ALA A 364 -6.77 -0.95 -4.37
N TYR A 365 -7.14 -0.99 -3.08
CA TYR A 365 -6.44 -0.26 -2.03
C TYR A 365 -4.97 -0.71 -1.90
N VAL A 366 -4.71 -2.02 -1.93
CA VAL A 366 -3.36 -2.61 -1.92
C VAL A 366 -2.55 -2.09 -3.12
N ALA A 367 -3.13 -2.13 -4.32
CA ALA A 367 -2.48 -1.60 -5.51
C ALA A 367 -2.18 -0.09 -5.39
N GLY A 368 -3.03 0.67 -4.72
CA GLY A 368 -2.78 2.08 -4.39
C GLY A 368 -1.58 2.28 -3.47
N LEU A 369 -1.47 1.49 -2.39
CA LEU A 369 -0.30 1.53 -1.50
C LEU A 369 1.00 1.13 -2.22
N HIS A 370 0.93 0.08 -3.04
CA HIS A 370 2.07 -0.36 -3.86
C HIS A 370 2.54 0.71 -4.84
N SER A 371 1.61 1.52 -5.40
CA SER A 371 1.97 2.63 -6.30
C SER A 371 2.77 3.74 -5.62
N ALA A 372 2.86 3.73 -4.28
CA ALA A 372 3.58 4.69 -3.47
C ALA A 372 4.74 4.05 -2.68
N ASP A 373 5.15 2.84 -3.05
CA ASP A 373 6.20 2.06 -2.37
C ASP A 373 5.94 1.85 -0.87
N ILE A 374 4.68 1.59 -0.50
CA ILE A 374 4.28 1.28 0.87
C ILE A 374 3.84 -0.19 0.99
N ILE A 375 4.40 -0.87 2.00
CA ILE A 375 4.03 -2.23 2.38
C ILE A 375 2.57 -2.24 2.83
N ALA A 376 1.73 -3.03 2.16
CA ALA A 376 0.34 -3.23 2.52
C ALA A 376 0.18 -4.35 3.56
N THR A 377 -0.74 -4.18 4.50
CA THR A 377 -1.03 -5.16 5.56
C THR A 377 -2.51 -5.45 5.66
N GLY A 378 -2.95 -6.59 5.11
CA GLY A 378 -4.33 -7.04 5.21
C GLY A 378 -4.68 -7.47 6.63
N LYS A 379 -5.80 -6.98 7.18
CA LYS A 379 -6.22 -7.28 8.56
C LYS A 379 -7.75 -7.44 8.68
N HIS A 380 -8.29 -8.14 9.67
CA HIS A 380 -7.59 -8.89 10.72
C HIS A 380 -7.83 -10.39 10.50
N SER A 381 -6.81 -11.10 9.99
CA SER A 381 -6.93 -12.51 9.62
C SER A 381 -7.20 -13.40 10.83
N PRO A 382 -8.12 -14.38 10.74
CA PRO A 382 -8.79 -14.85 9.52
C PRO A 382 -10.15 -14.19 9.21
N GLY A 383 -10.53 -13.14 9.94
CA GLY A 383 -11.78 -12.39 9.75
C GLY A 383 -12.46 -12.03 11.07
N HIS A 384 -12.53 -10.73 11.40
CA HIS A 384 -13.09 -10.18 12.65
C HIS A 384 -14.50 -9.59 12.47
N GLY A 385 -15.04 -9.65 11.25
CA GLY A 385 -16.28 -8.97 10.86
C GLY A 385 -17.58 -9.49 11.49
N ASP A 386 -17.60 -10.75 11.96
CA ASP A 386 -18.75 -11.36 12.66
C ASP A 386 -18.52 -11.56 14.17
N THR A 387 -17.89 -10.59 14.82
CA THR A 387 -17.71 -10.61 16.29
C THR A 387 -18.69 -9.69 17.00
N ASN A 388 -19.05 -10.05 18.23
CA ASN A 388 -19.90 -9.26 19.13
C ASN A 388 -19.15 -8.74 20.37
N VAL A 389 -17.84 -9.01 20.46
CA VAL A 389 -16.93 -8.57 21.51
C VAL A 389 -15.77 -7.85 20.86
N ASP A 390 -15.33 -6.73 21.44
CA ASP A 390 -14.13 -6.01 21.00
C ASP A 390 -12.88 -6.69 21.58
N SER A 391 -11.94 -7.09 20.71
CA SER A 391 -10.69 -7.75 21.09
C SER A 391 -9.78 -6.88 21.98
N HIS A 392 -9.97 -5.55 21.99
CA HIS A 392 -9.29 -4.66 22.93
C HIS A 392 -9.74 -4.88 24.38
N SER A 393 -10.96 -5.39 24.57
CA SER A 393 -11.63 -5.51 25.87
C SER A 393 -11.90 -6.95 26.33
N GLY A 394 -11.82 -7.93 25.42
CA GLY A 394 -12.03 -9.34 25.71
C GLY A 394 -11.57 -10.25 24.57
N LEU A 395 -11.86 -11.55 24.65
CA LEU A 395 -11.56 -12.53 23.59
C LEU A 395 -12.83 -12.87 22.79
N PRO A 396 -12.97 -12.40 21.54
CA PRO A 396 -14.11 -12.72 20.69
C PRO A 396 -14.07 -14.17 20.21
N VAL A 397 -15.25 -14.78 20.04
CA VAL A 397 -15.41 -16.16 19.56
C VAL A 397 -16.40 -16.21 18.42
N ILE A 398 -15.97 -16.71 17.28
CA ILE A 398 -16.79 -17.02 16.11
C ILE A 398 -17.04 -18.54 16.10
N SER A 399 -18.31 -18.93 16.29
CA SER A 399 -18.69 -20.34 16.47
C SER A 399 -19.88 -20.79 15.60
N ASN A 400 -20.43 -19.88 14.80
CA ASN A 400 -21.65 -20.04 14.01
C ASN A 400 -21.41 -20.51 12.56
N TYR A 401 -20.20 -20.96 12.23
CA TYR A 401 -19.83 -21.40 10.88
C TYR A 401 -19.30 -22.84 10.88
N ASP A 402 -19.54 -23.55 9.77
CA ASP A 402 -18.62 -24.60 9.34
C ASP A 402 -17.43 -23.98 8.57
N PHE A 403 -16.40 -24.79 8.31
CA PHE A 403 -15.20 -24.29 7.65
C PHE A 403 -15.46 -23.69 6.26
N ALA A 404 -16.30 -24.32 5.44
CA ALA A 404 -16.54 -23.88 4.06
C ALA A 404 -17.31 -22.55 4.01
N ALA A 405 -18.32 -22.39 4.87
CA ALA A 405 -19.05 -21.15 5.02
C ALA A 405 -18.16 -20.02 5.56
N PHE A 406 -17.27 -20.33 6.51
CA PHE A 406 -16.29 -19.38 7.02
C PHE A 406 -15.29 -18.93 5.94
N ASP A 407 -14.66 -19.88 5.23
CA ASP A 407 -13.66 -19.58 4.19
C ASP A 407 -14.29 -18.77 3.04
N ALA A 408 -15.51 -19.10 2.62
CA ALA A 408 -16.22 -18.37 1.57
C ALA A 408 -16.59 -16.92 1.96
N MET A 409 -16.89 -16.67 3.24
CA MET A 409 -17.29 -15.35 3.74
C MET A 409 -16.08 -14.52 4.19
N HIS A 410 -15.26 -15.05 5.09
CA HIS A 410 -14.20 -14.31 5.77
C HIS A 410 -12.82 -14.60 5.18
N GLY A 411 -12.59 -15.80 4.64
CA GLY A 411 -11.31 -16.16 4.01
C GLY A 411 -11.09 -15.53 2.64
N ARG A 412 -12.17 -15.38 1.85
CA ARG A 412 -12.10 -14.92 0.46
C ARG A 412 -11.38 -13.58 0.26
N PRO A 413 -11.66 -12.49 1.01
CA PRO A 413 -10.92 -11.23 0.85
C PRO A 413 -9.41 -11.37 1.07
N PHE A 414 -8.99 -12.19 2.04
CA PHE A 414 -7.56 -12.46 2.26
C PHE A 414 -6.95 -13.26 1.13
N ARG A 415 -7.63 -14.33 0.68
CA ARG A 415 -7.17 -15.18 -0.43
C ARG A 415 -6.93 -14.36 -1.70
N GLU A 416 -7.93 -13.58 -2.12
CA GLU A 416 -7.79 -12.80 -3.34
C GLU A 416 -6.76 -11.66 -3.19
N ALA A 417 -6.63 -11.06 -2.00
CA ALA A 417 -5.57 -10.08 -1.75
C ALA A 417 -4.16 -10.70 -1.82
N VAL A 418 -3.99 -11.93 -1.31
CA VAL A 418 -2.74 -12.70 -1.39
C VAL A 418 -2.40 -13.06 -2.84
N GLU A 419 -3.37 -13.53 -3.62
CA GLU A 419 -3.21 -13.80 -5.06
C GLU A 419 -2.77 -12.56 -5.85
N ASN A 420 -3.14 -11.36 -5.37
CA ASN A 420 -2.78 -10.07 -5.97
C ASN A 420 -1.58 -9.38 -5.28
N GLY A 421 -0.77 -10.13 -4.51
CA GLY A 421 0.53 -9.65 -4.05
C GLY A 421 0.54 -8.92 -2.72
N MET A 422 -0.42 -9.20 -1.81
CA MET A 422 -0.37 -8.74 -0.41
C MET A 422 1.01 -8.99 0.21
N ASP A 423 1.58 -7.99 0.90
CA ASP A 423 2.92 -8.09 1.48
C ASP A 423 2.93 -8.68 2.88
N CYS A 424 1.97 -8.25 3.70
CA CYS A 424 1.85 -8.57 5.11
C CYS A 424 0.40 -8.92 5.45
N VAL A 425 0.21 -9.85 6.38
CA VAL A 425 -1.11 -10.14 6.97
C VAL A 425 -1.03 -10.03 8.48
N MET A 426 -1.94 -9.26 9.06
CA MET A 426 -2.07 -9.13 10.52
C MET A 426 -3.11 -10.11 11.03
N SER A 427 -2.74 -10.90 12.05
CA SER A 427 -3.64 -11.83 12.73
C SER A 427 -4.48 -11.15 13.82
N ALA A 428 -5.74 -11.58 13.95
CA ALA A 428 -6.67 -11.14 14.96
C ALA A 428 -6.57 -11.98 16.25
N HIS A 429 -6.85 -11.34 17.41
CA HIS A 429 -6.98 -12.03 18.68
C HIS A 429 -8.41 -12.54 18.90
N ILE A 430 -8.84 -13.50 18.07
CA ILE A 430 -10.18 -14.11 18.08
C ILE A 430 -10.08 -15.63 18.05
N VAL A 431 -11.08 -16.35 18.58
CA VAL A 431 -11.23 -17.80 18.39
C VAL A 431 -12.16 -18.06 17.22
N VAL A 432 -11.75 -18.89 16.25
CA VAL A 432 -12.58 -19.35 15.14
C VAL A 432 -12.80 -20.84 15.29
N SER A 433 -13.93 -21.23 15.88
CA SER A 433 -14.14 -22.59 16.39
C SER A 433 -14.11 -23.68 15.33
N CYS A 434 -14.43 -23.36 14.07
CA CYS A 434 -14.34 -24.31 12.96
C CYS A 434 -12.92 -24.56 12.46
N ILE A 435 -11.91 -23.81 12.94
CA ILE A 435 -10.49 -24.02 12.62
C ILE A 435 -9.73 -24.47 13.88
N ASP A 436 -9.82 -23.70 14.97
CA ASP A 436 -9.27 -24.04 16.27
C ASP A 436 -10.19 -23.48 17.37
N SER A 437 -10.86 -24.36 18.10
CA SER A 437 -11.77 -23.98 19.18
C SER A 437 -11.08 -23.68 20.51
N ALA A 438 -9.77 -23.95 20.63
CA ALA A 438 -9.07 -23.88 21.90
C ALA A 438 -8.21 -22.62 22.06
N ARG A 439 -7.78 -22.00 20.95
CA ARG A 439 -6.80 -20.91 20.98
C ARG A 439 -7.24 -19.71 20.14
N PRO A 440 -6.86 -18.48 20.56
CA PRO A 440 -6.91 -17.33 19.67
C PRO A 440 -6.09 -17.60 18.40
N ALA A 441 -6.55 -17.08 17.26
CA ALA A 441 -5.95 -17.27 15.96
C ALA A 441 -4.45 -16.93 15.96
N THR A 442 -4.05 -15.80 16.54
CA THR A 442 -2.64 -15.39 16.69
C THR A 442 -1.75 -16.44 17.35
N LEU A 443 -2.29 -17.28 18.24
CA LEU A 443 -1.54 -18.29 18.99
C LEU A 443 -1.78 -19.72 18.46
N SER A 444 -2.53 -19.87 17.36
CA SER A 444 -2.92 -21.17 16.82
C SER A 444 -2.11 -21.53 15.57
N PRO A 445 -1.28 -22.59 15.58
CA PRO A 445 -0.68 -23.15 14.37
C PRO A 445 -1.70 -23.67 13.36
N LEU A 446 -2.91 -24.06 13.79
CA LEU A 446 -3.97 -24.48 12.86
C LEU A 446 -4.47 -23.30 12.04
N VAL A 447 -4.53 -22.09 12.63
CA VAL A 447 -4.92 -20.88 11.90
C VAL A 447 -3.73 -20.30 11.14
N MET A 448 -2.57 -20.14 11.80
CA MET A 448 -1.42 -19.46 11.21
C MET A 448 -0.72 -20.32 10.15
N GLN A 449 -0.34 -21.57 10.44
CA GLN A 449 0.26 -22.45 9.41
C GLN A 449 -0.81 -23.11 8.55
N GLY A 450 -1.75 -23.84 9.16
CA GLY A 450 -2.71 -24.65 8.40
C GLY A 450 -3.64 -23.81 7.53
N TYR A 451 -4.26 -22.78 8.09
CA TYR A 451 -5.21 -21.96 7.33
C TYR A 451 -4.52 -20.87 6.49
N LEU A 452 -3.67 -20.04 7.10
CA LEU A 452 -3.11 -18.87 6.41
C LEU A 452 -1.94 -19.23 5.46
N ARG A 453 -0.97 -20.04 5.90
CA ARG A 453 0.14 -20.45 5.01
C ARG A 453 -0.28 -21.49 3.99
N GLU A 454 -0.92 -22.58 4.44
CA GLU A 454 -1.19 -23.74 3.57
C GLU A 454 -2.49 -23.57 2.77
N ASN A 455 -3.63 -23.30 3.43
CA ASN A 455 -4.92 -23.21 2.74
C ASN A 455 -5.06 -21.91 1.91
N ILE A 456 -4.69 -20.75 2.46
CA ILE A 456 -4.72 -19.46 1.72
C ILE A 456 -3.50 -19.33 0.79
N GLY A 457 -2.36 -19.95 1.10
CA GLY A 457 -1.15 -19.88 0.27
C GLY A 457 -0.28 -18.64 0.52
N PHE A 458 -0.36 -18.02 1.69
CA PHE A 458 0.36 -16.77 1.96
C PHE A 458 1.83 -17.00 2.35
N ASP A 459 2.78 -16.48 1.57
CA ASP A 459 4.22 -16.57 1.88
C ASP A 459 4.86 -15.24 2.35
N GLY A 460 4.07 -14.16 2.47
CA GLY A 460 4.54 -12.86 2.97
C GLY A 460 4.76 -12.81 4.48
N VAL A 461 4.97 -11.63 5.05
CA VAL A 461 5.17 -11.49 6.51
C VAL A 461 3.85 -11.68 7.24
N VAL A 462 3.80 -12.54 8.25
CA VAL A 462 2.66 -12.59 9.17
C VAL A 462 3.01 -11.81 10.44
N MET A 463 2.15 -10.87 10.83
CA MET A 463 2.31 -10.11 12.06
C MET A 463 1.13 -10.29 13.02
N THR A 464 1.34 -10.02 14.30
CA THR A 464 0.24 -9.94 15.27
C THR A 464 -0.46 -8.58 15.20
N ASP A 465 -1.74 -8.55 15.58
CA ASP A 465 -2.32 -7.36 16.22
C ASP A 465 -1.59 -7.06 17.55
N SER A 466 -1.95 -5.99 18.25
CA SER A 466 -1.25 -5.58 19.48
C SER A 466 -1.30 -6.66 20.56
N MET A 467 -0.14 -7.25 20.87
CA MET A 467 0.01 -8.25 21.94
C MET A 467 -0.31 -7.68 23.34
N GLY A 468 -0.55 -6.37 23.45
CA GLY A 468 -1.05 -5.67 24.64
C GLY A 468 -2.57 -5.78 24.86
N MET A 469 -3.33 -6.30 23.92
CA MET A 469 -4.79 -6.34 23.99
C MET A 469 -5.31 -7.43 24.93
N ALA A 470 -6.52 -7.22 25.48
CA ALA A 470 -7.16 -8.13 26.43
C ALA A 470 -7.44 -9.52 25.84
N GLY A 471 -7.68 -9.62 24.52
CA GLY A 471 -7.83 -10.89 23.81
C GLY A 471 -6.64 -11.86 23.99
N ILE A 472 -5.46 -11.35 24.36
CA ILE A 472 -4.28 -12.15 24.71
C ILE A 472 -3.95 -12.04 26.20
N THR A 473 -3.82 -10.82 26.71
CA THR A 473 -3.28 -10.57 28.06
C THR A 473 -4.18 -11.08 29.19
N ALA A 474 -5.46 -11.33 28.93
CA ALA A 474 -6.36 -11.93 29.92
C ALA A 474 -6.06 -13.42 30.19
N GLY A 475 -5.50 -14.14 29.22
CA GLY A 475 -5.26 -15.59 29.29
C GLY A 475 -3.79 -16.01 29.28
N TYR A 476 -2.88 -15.14 28.84
CA TYR A 476 -1.50 -15.50 28.59
C TYR A 476 -0.52 -14.46 29.14
N SER A 477 0.57 -14.93 29.75
CA SER A 477 1.67 -14.04 30.13
C SER A 477 2.43 -13.52 28.90
N THR A 478 3.10 -12.38 29.01
CA THR A 478 3.88 -11.75 27.92
C THR A 478 4.85 -12.72 27.24
N GLY A 479 5.64 -13.45 28.03
CA GLY A 479 6.63 -14.39 27.48
C GLY A 479 5.99 -15.60 26.82
N GLN A 480 4.94 -16.17 27.44
CA GLN A 480 4.21 -17.30 26.89
C GLN A 480 3.54 -16.95 25.56
N ALA A 481 2.84 -15.81 25.50
CA ALA A 481 2.16 -15.37 24.29
C ALA A 481 3.14 -15.12 23.14
N ALA A 482 4.30 -14.52 23.42
CA ALA A 482 5.35 -14.29 22.42
C ALA A 482 5.91 -15.60 21.85
N VAL A 483 6.24 -16.56 22.72
CA VAL A 483 6.74 -17.89 22.29
C VAL A 483 5.67 -18.62 21.46
N MET A 484 4.43 -18.66 21.95
CA MET A 484 3.33 -19.34 21.26
C MET A 484 3.02 -18.73 19.89
N ALA A 485 3.04 -17.40 19.74
CA ALA A 485 2.80 -16.74 18.47
C ALA A 485 3.89 -17.07 17.43
N ILE A 486 5.17 -17.05 17.82
CA ILE A 486 6.27 -17.43 16.92
C ILE A 486 6.18 -18.91 16.53
N GLN A 487 5.89 -19.81 17.48
CA GLN A 487 5.64 -21.22 17.20
C GLN A 487 4.45 -21.45 16.27
N ALA A 488 3.40 -20.65 16.41
CA ALA A 488 2.22 -20.73 15.56
C ALA A 488 2.52 -20.35 14.11
N GLY A 489 3.59 -19.60 13.81
CA GLY A 489 3.94 -19.19 12.44
C GLY A 489 3.93 -17.68 12.21
N VAL A 490 3.77 -16.87 13.26
CA VAL A 490 3.89 -15.41 13.19
C VAL A 490 5.36 -15.02 13.07
N ASP A 491 5.67 -14.07 12.17
CA ASP A 491 7.03 -13.59 11.93
C ASP A 491 7.35 -12.30 12.72
N LEU A 492 6.36 -11.40 12.91
CA LEU A 492 6.54 -10.09 13.56
C LEU A 492 5.51 -9.87 14.68
N LEU A 493 5.98 -9.73 15.92
CA LEU A 493 5.17 -9.43 17.10
C LEU A 493 5.04 -7.92 17.28
N SER A 494 3.82 -7.40 17.24
CA SER A 494 3.54 -5.98 17.45
C SER A 494 3.18 -5.68 18.91
N LEU A 495 3.81 -4.65 19.47
CA LEU A 495 3.43 -4.02 20.74
C LEU A 495 3.31 -4.99 21.92
N SER A 496 4.36 -5.79 22.13
CA SER A 496 4.46 -6.64 23.33
C SER A 496 4.37 -5.79 24.61
N PRO A 497 3.56 -6.19 25.62
CA PRO A 497 3.37 -5.41 26.85
C PRO A 497 4.69 -5.08 27.57
N ASN A 498 5.62 -6.04 27.57
CA ASN A 498 6.98 -5.86 28.05
C ASN A 498 7.96 -6.50 27.05
N LEU A 499 8.64 -5.66 26.29
CA LEU A 499 9.57 -6.08 25.25
C LEU A 499 10.73 -6.93 25.78
N THR A 500 11.34 -6.51 26.90
CA THR A 500 12.48 -7.23 27.49
C THR A 500 12.09 -8.64 27.93
N THR A 501 10.93 -8.79 28.58
CA THR A 501 10.39 -10.10 28.96
C THR A 501 10.10 -10.98 27.74
N ALA A 502 9.49 -10.41 26.70
CA ALA A 502 9.16 -11.15 25.49
C ALA A 502 10.42 -11.63 24.75
N ILE A 503 11.42 -10.75 24.55
CA ILE A 503 12.71 -11.10 23.93
C ILE A 503 13.41 -12.18 24.74
N ALA A 504 13.47 -12.04 26.07
CA ALA A 504 14.12 -13.03 26.93
C ALA A 504 13.45 -14.40 26.84
N ALA A 505 12.11 -14.45 26.79
CA ALA A 505 11.37 -15.69 26.66
C ALA A 505 11.60 -16.37 25.30
N VAL A 506 11.52 -15.62 24.19
CA VAL A 506 11.79 -16.14 22.84
C VAL A 506 13.24 -16.63 22.74
N LYS A 507 14.20 -15.91 23.32
CA LYS A 507 15.61 -16.33 23.36
C LYS A 507 15.81 -17.62 24.15
N ALA A 508 15.20 -17.72 25.33
CA ALA A 508 15.27 -18.93 26.14
C ALA A 508 14.66 -20.13 25.40
N ALA A 509 13.49 -19.96 24.77
CA ALA A 509 12.82 -21.00 24.00
C ALA A 509 13.62 -21.41 22.74
N ALA A 510 14.30 -20.48 22.09
CA ALA A 510 15.18 -20.77 20.97
C ALA A 510 16.44 -21.55 21.40
N ILE A 511 17.04 -21.20 22.53
CA ILE A 511 18.21 -21.89 23.09
C ILE A 511 17.85 -23.30 23.57
N SER A 512 16.66 -23.48 24.17
CA SER A 512 16.20 -24.80 24.65
C SER A 512 15.74 -25.72 23.51
N GLY A 513 15.49 -25.18 22.32
CA GLY A 513 14.92 -25.91 21.18
C GLY A 513 13.40 -26.01 21.19
N GLU A 514 12.72 -25.37 22.15
CA GLU A 514 11.25 -25.22 22.15
C GLU A 514 10.77 -24.43 20.92
N ILE A 515 11.52 -23.41 20.50
CA ILE A 515 11.40 -22.83 19.17
C ILE A 515 12.60 -23.35 18.35
N PRO A 516 12.38 -24.16 17.30
CA PRO A 516 13.48 -24.60 16.46
C PRO A 516 14.10 -23.39 15.74
N MET A 517 15.44 -23.36 15.62
CA MET A 517 16.14 -22.24 14.97
C MET A 517 15.69 -21.99 13.53
N SER A 518 15.29 -23.05 12.82
CA SER A 518 14.70 -22.94 11.49
C SER A 518 13.45 -22.05 11.45
N ARG A 519 12.63 -22.04 12.52
CA ARG A 519 11.43 -21.18 12.60
C ARG A 519 11.82 -19.69 12.75
N ILE A 520 12.84 -19.41 13.55
CA ILE A 520 13.39 -18.05 13.69
C ILE A 520 13.98 -17.60 12.34
N ASP A 521 14.78 -18.45 11.71
CA ASP A 521 15.42 -18.18 10.42
C ASP A 521 14.40 -17.94 9.30
N GLU A 522 13.32 -18.71 9.29
CA GLU A 522 12.21 -18.55 8.34
C GLU A 522 11.52 -17.17 8.51
N ALA A 523 11.17 -16.80 9.75
CA ALA A 523 10.56 -15.50 10.04
C ALA A 523 11.45 -14.33 9.64
N VAL A 524 12.71 -14.36 10.04
CA VAL A 524 13.69 -13.31 9.73
C VAL A 524 13.95 -13.23 8.23
N THR A 525 13.97 -14.38 7.52
CA THR A 525 14.10 -14.40 6.05
C THR A 525 12.97 -13.61 5.39
N ARG A 526 11.71 -13.81 5.79
CA ARG A 526 10.58 -13.07 5.23
C ARG A 526 10.67 -11.58 5.52
N ILE A 527 11.05 -11.20 6.73
CA ILE A 527 11.23 -9.79 7.13
C ILE A 527 12.36 -9.13 6.31
N LEU A 528 13.49 -9.80 6.13
CA LEU A 528 14.62 -9.30 5.33
C LEU A 528 14.24 -9.16 3.85
N LYS A 529 13.53 -10.15 3.28
CA LYS A 529 13.00 -10.08 1.92
C LYS A 529 12.05 -8.90 1.74
N LEU A 530 11.13 -8.69 2.69
CA LEU A 530 10.19 -7.57 2.65
C LEU A 530 10.91 -6.22 2.67
N LYS A 531 11.84 -6.02 3.62
CA LYS A 531 12.65 -4.79 3.72
C LYS A 531 13.45 -4.52 2.46
N ARG A 532 13.97 -5.59 1.83
CA ARG A 532 14.74 -5.49 0.59
C ARG A 532 13.87 -5.21 -0.64
N LYS A 533 12.69 -5.82 -0.73
CA LYS A 533 11.69 -5.56 -1.79
C LYS A 533 11.39 -4.05 -1.90
N TYR A 534 11.28 -3.37 -0.76
CA TYR A 534 10.98 -1.94 -0.68
C TYR A 534 12.22 -1.03 -0.58
N GLY A 535 13.39 -1.52 -1.01
CA GLY A 535 14.60 -0.70 -1.17
C GLY A 535 15.21 -0.15 0.13
N LEU A 536 14.79 -0.62 1.31
CA LEU A 536 15.17 -0.02 2.59
C LEU A 536 16.67 -0.20 2.91
N PHE A 537 17.33 -1.19 2.31
CA PHE A 537 18.79 -1.36 2.43
C PHE A 537 19.60 -0.46 1.51
N VAL A 538 18.96 0.19 0.52
CA VAL A 538 19.59 1.11 -0.43
C VAL A 538 19.47 2.54 0.09
N ASN A 539 18.24 2.99 0.32
CA ASN A 539 17.97 4.31 0.86
C ASN A 539 16.72 4.31 1.74
N PRO A 540 16.86 4.19 3.08
CA PRO A 540 15.74 4.24 4.01
C PRO A 540 15.32 5.66 4.42
N TYR A 541 15.97 6.70 3.86
CA TYR A 541 15.78 8.09 4.28
C TYR A 541 14.84 8.86 3.34
N VAL A 542 14.25 9.94 3.87
CA VAL A 542 13.35 10.83 3.13
C VAL A 542 13.78 12.29 3.22
N ASP A 543 13.30 13.12 2.28
CA ASP A 543 13.51 14.57 2.32
C ASP A 543 12.59 15.22 3.36
N VAL A 544 13.20 15.71 4.43
CA VAL A 544 12.51 16.39 5.54
C VAL A 544 11.80 17.67 5.08
N ALA A 545 12.36 18.40 4.11
CA ALA A 545 11.78 19.67 3.65
C ALA A 545 10.53 19.44 2.78
N ALA A 546 10.51 18.34 2.02
CA ALA A 546 9.38 17.97 1.17
C ALA A 546 8.16 17.47 1.97
N ALA A 547 8.36 16.91 3.17
CA ALA A 547 7.30 16.28 3.96
C ALA A 547 6.10 17.21 4.19
N SER A 548 6.33 18.47 4.57
CA SER A 548 5.28 19.47 4.81
C SER A 548 4.61 19.99 3.53
N GLN A 549 5.18 19.74 2.35
CA GLN A 549 4.59 20.12 1.05
C GLN A 549 3.69 19.01 0.50
N ILE A 550 3.95 17.76 0.89
CA ILE A 550 3.22 16.58 0.41
C ILE A 550 2.01 16.28 1.29
N VAL A 551 2.19 16.28 2.61
CA VAL A 551 1.10 15.93 3.55
C VAL A 551 0.02 17.00 3.52
N GLY A 552 -1.22 16.59 3.21
CA GLY A 552 -2.38 17.47 3.15
C GLY A 552 -2.35 18.48 2.01
N CYS A 553 -1.59 18.21 0.94
CA CYS A 553 -1.50 19.15 -0.17
C CYS A 553 -2.84 19.33 -0.90
N ALA A 554 -2.99 20.43 -1.64
CA ALA A 554 -4.23 20.77 -2.33
C ALA A 554 -4.68 19.69 -3.34
N GLU A 555 -3.73 19.04 -4.00
CA GLU A 555 -4.02 17.96 -4.95
C GLU A 555 -4.58 16.71 -4.25
N HIS A 556 -3.98 16.32 -3.12
CA HIS A 556 -4.45 15.19 -2.32
C HIS A 556 -5.85 15.45 -1.74
N THR A 557 -6.05 16.62 -1.16
CA THR A 557 -7.35 17.01 -0.56
C THR A 557 -8.45 17.15 -1.62
N ALA A 558 -8.15 17.61 -2.83
CA ALA A 558 -9.10 17.62 -3.93
C ALA A 558 -9.50 16.21 -4.38
N ALA A 559 -8.53 15.30 -4.53
CA ALA A 559 -8.80 13.91 -4.89
C ALA A 559 -9.57 13.15 -3.81
N GLU A 560 -9.23 13.37 -2.53
CA GLU A 560 -10.00 12.87 -1.39
C GLU A 560 -11.46 13.35 -1.45
N TYR A 561 -11.66 14.63 -1.77
CA TYR A 561 -12.99 15.22 -1.85
C TYR A 561 -13.87 14.58 -2.93
N ASP A 562 -13.30 14.29 -4.10
CA ASP A 562 -14.00 13.58 -5.17
C ASP A 562 -14.45 12.18 -4.73
N VAL A 563 -13.58 11.46 -4.01
CA VAL A 563 -13.90 10.15 -3.44
C VAL A 563 -15.00 10.27 -2.36
N ALA A 564 -14.95 11.29 -1.51
CA ALA A 564 -15.96 11.52 -0.49
C ALA A 564 -17.35 11.84 -1.09
N ARG A 565 -17.42 12.62 -2.18
CA ARG A 565 -18.68 12.86 -2.91
C ARG A 565 -19.26 11.58 -3.48
N ALA A 566 -18.42 10.76 -4.11
CA ALA A 566 -18.82 9.46 -4.64
C ALA A 566 -19.25 8.44 -3.56
N ALA A 567 -18.96 8.69 -2.27
CA ALA A 567 -19.32 7.82 -1.16
C ALA A 567 -20.70 8.13 -0.54
N VAL A 568 -21.28 9.32 -0.78
CA VAL A 568 -22.53 9.72 -0.12
C VAL A 568 -23.72 8.92 -0.64
N THR A 569 -24.35 8.14 0.24
CA THR A 569 -25.55 7.36 -0.09
C THR A 569 -26.80 8.08 0.38
N MET A 570 -27.69 8.45 -0.55
CA MET A 570 -29.01 8.97 -0.20
C MET A 570 -29.99 7.81 -0.01
N ALA A 571 -30.26 7.42 1.24
CA ALA A 571 -31.16 6.31 1.53
C ALA A 571 -32.64 6.72 1.44
N ARG A 572 -32.95 8.00 1.68
CA ARG A 572 -34.32 8.51 1.66
C ARG A 572 -34.38 9.94 1.16
N ASN A 573 -35.39 10.24 0.33
CA ASN A 573 -35.71 11.57 -0.17
C ASN A 573 -37.23 11.71 -0.41
N LYS A 574 -38.01 11.88 0.66
CA LYS A 574 -39.46 11.99 0.61
C LYS A 574 -39.87 13.29 -0.08
N ASN A 575 -40.85 13.20 -0.99
CA ASN A 575 -41.37 14.34 -1.74
C ASN A 575 -40.29 15.16 -2.46
N ASN A 576 -39.15 14.55 -2.77
CA ASN A 576 -37.99 15.23 -3.37
C ASN A 576 -37.56 16.49 -2.59
N VAL A 577 -37.51 16.38 -1.26
CA VAL A 577 -37.07 17.49 -0.39
C VAL A 577 -35.62 17.91 -0.67
N LEU A 578 -34.77 16.98 -1.09
CA LEU A 578 -33.43 17.26 -1.61
C LEU A 578 -33.44 17.26 -3.15
N PRO A 579 -32.67 18.15 -3.80
CA PRO A 579 -31.81 19.15 -3.16
C PRO A 579 -32.61 20.31 -2.56
N LEU A 580 -32.12 20.88 -1.47
CA LEU A 580 -32.73 22.05 -0.84
C LEU A 580 -32.61 23.28 -1.75
N SER A 581 -33.76 23.89 -2.02
CA SER A 581 -33.84 25.22 -2.65
C SER A 581 -34.49 26.17 -1.65
N LEU A 582 -33.68 27.01 -1.00
CA LEU A 582 -34.11 27.90 0.08
C LEU A 582 -33.95 29.37 -0.32
N GLU A 583 -34.93 30.19 0.06
CA GLU A 583 -34.81 31.64 0.06
C GLU A 583 -33.86 32.10 1.16
N ALA A 584 -33.12 33.19 0.94
CA ALA A 584 -32.12 33.70 1.90
C ALA A 584 -32.70 34.00 3.30
N SER A 585 -34.01 34.31 3.39
CA SER A 585 -34.70 34.58 4.65
C SER A 585 -35.09 33.32 5.43
N GLN A 586 -35.16 32.16 4.78
CA GLN A 586 -35.48 30.90 5.46
C GLN A 586 -34.35 30.52 6.42
N LYS A 587 -34.69 29.88 7.53
CA LYS A 587 -33.77 29.55 8.61
C LYS A 587 -33.44 28.07 8.60
N VAL A 588 -32.16 27.73 8.65
CA VAL A 588 -31.70 26.35 8.85
C VAL A 588 -31.25 26.17 10.29
N LEU A 589 -31.70 25.11 10.95
CA LEU A 589 -31.11 24.63 12.20
C LEU A 589 -30.24 23.41 11.89
N LEU A 590 -28.94 23.52 12.11
CA LEU A 590 -28.01 22.40 12.09
C LEU A 590 -27.78 21.89 13.52
N VAL A 591 -28.05 20.62 13.77
CA VAL A 591 -27.78 19.95 15.05
C VAL A 591 -26.78 18.84 14.80
N THR A 592 -25.59 18.91 15.40
CA THR A 592 -24.57 17.86 15.24
C THR A 592 -24.32 17.12 16.54
N VAL A 593 -24.43 15.80 16.50
CA VAL A 593 -24.11 14.93 17.63
C VAL A 593 -22.59 14.81 17.79
N GLN A 594 -22.10 14.99 19.01
CA GLN A 594 -20.69 14.82 19.38
C GLN A 594 -20.49 13.49 20.11
N SER A 595 -19.60 12.65 19.59
CA SER A 595 -19.21 11.38 20.21
C SER A 595 -18.10 11.59 21.23
N SER A 596 -18.27 11.04 22.44
CA SER A 596 -17.32 11.24 23.56
C SER A 596 -16.00 10.46 23.42
N GLY A 597 -15.76 9.77 22.31
CA GLY A 597 -14.55 8.97 22.06
C GLY A 597 -13.85 9.27 20.74
N GLU A 598 -14.29 10.27 19.99
CA GLU A 598 -13.68 10.65 18.71
C GLU A 598 -12.74 11.85 18.92
N THR A 599 -11.51 11.76 18.42
CA THR A 599 -10.48 12.81 18.54
C THR A 599 -10.85 14.14 17.87
N SER A 600 -11.94 14.18 17.10
CA SER A 600 -12.52 15.41 16.55
C SER A 600 -13.46 16.07 17.57
N SER A 601 -12.89 16.79 18.53
CA SER A 601 -13.62 17.65 19.48
C SER A 601 -14.44 18.80 18.84
N ASN A 602 -14.57 18.81 17.50
CA ASN A 602 -15.10 19.90 16.69
C ASN A 602 -16.03 19.46 15.54
N ALA A 603 -16.61 18.25 15.55
CA ALA A 603 -17.50 17.80 14.47
C ALA A 603 -18.63 18.81 14.14
N ALA A 604 -19.21 19.45 15.17
CA ALA A 604 -20.26 20.44 15.00
C ALA A 604 -19.79 21.74 14.31
N SER A 605 -18.61 22.25 14.68
CA SER A 605 -18.05 23.46 14.06
C SER A 605 -17.54 23.16 12.64
N SER A 606 -16.98 21.97 12.43
CA SER A 606 -16.59 21.50 11.11
C SER A 606 -17.79 21.38 10.18
N PHE A 607 -18.86 20.66 10.56
CA PHE A 607 -20.02 20.50 9.68
C PHE A 607 -20.69 21.85 9.39
N ALA A 608 -20.79 22.73 10.40
CA ALA A 608 -21.29 24.09 10.20
C ALA A 608 -20.45 24.88 9.19
N SER A 609 -19.13 24.68 9.16
CA SER A 609 -18.24 25.38 8.21
C SER A 609 -18.52 25.05 6.74
N PHE A 610 -19.20 23.93 6.45
CA PHE A 610 -19.63 23.55 5.10
C PHE A 610 -21.10 23.90 4.80
N ILE A 611 -21.97 23.96 5.81
CA ILE A 611 -23.38 24.33 5.63
C ILE A 611 -23.59 25.85 5.57
N VAL A 612 -22.93 26.62 6.45
CA VAL A 612 -23.11 28.09 6.53
C VAL A 612 -22.77 28.80 5.22
N PRO A 613 -21.71 28.43 4.47
CA PRO A 613 -21.44 29.03 3.16
C PRO A 613 -22.50 28.72 2.10
N LYS A 614 -23.18 27.57 2.20
CA LYS A 614 -24.30 27.21 1.30
C LYS A 614 -25.57 27.97 1.66
N HIS A 615 -25.79 28.24 2.95
CA HIS A 615 -26.92 29.01 3.44
C HIS A 615 -26.59 29.82 4.71
N ALA A 616 -26.39 31.12 4.55
CA ALA A 616 -25.87 31.99 5.61
C ALA A 616 -26.80 32.10 6.84
N ASN A 617 -28.11 31.95 6.66
CA ASN A 617 -29.09 31.98 7.75
C ASN A 617 -29.23 30.60 8.43
N THR A 618 -28.09 30.06 8.88
CA THR A 618 -27.97 28.78 9.57
C THR A 618 -27.56 28.99 11.03
N THR A 619 -28.32 28.42 11.96
CA THR A 619 -27.93 28.29 13.37
C THR A 619 -27.37 26.90 13.62
N SER A 620 -26.15 26.80 14.15
CA SER A 620 -25.54 25.51 14.50
C SER A 620 -25.59 25.27 16.02
N MET A 621 -25.96 24.05 16.40
CA MET A 621 -25.99 23.57 17.79
C MET A 621 -25.37 22.18 17.88
N SER A 622 -24.90 21.81 19.06
CA SER A 622 -24.38 20.47 19.32
C SER A 622 -25.02 19.81 20.54
N VAL A 623 -25.04 18.48 20.52
CA VAL A 623 -25.48 17.65 21.64
C VAL A 623 -24.55 16.44 21.78
N VAL A 624 -24.51 15.84 22.96
CA VAL A 624 -23.84 14.55 23.16
C VAL A 624 -24.64 13.41 22.53
N GLU A 625 -24.02 12.24 22.35
CA GLU A 625 -24.64 11.03 21.77
C GLU A 625 -25.98 10.64 22.40
N ASN A 626 -26.12 10.81 23.72
CA ASN A 626 -27.35 10.50 24.44
C ASN A 626 -27.89 11.75 25.17
N PRO A 627 -28.52 12.70 24.45
CA PRO A 627 -28.94 13.98 25.03
C PRO A 627 -30.03 13.80 26.09
N THR A 628 -29.87 14.51 27.20
CA THR A 628 -30.85 14.61 28.30
C THR A 628 -32.14 15.28 27.83
N THR A 629 -33.23 15.11 28.59
CA THR A 629 -34.52 15.76 28.29
C THR A 629 -34.40 17.28 28.15
N SER A 630 -33.57 17.91 28.99
CA SER A 630 -33.31 19.36 28.92
C SER A 630 -32.66 19.74 27.59
N GLN A 631 -31.59 19.03 27.19
CA GLN A 631 -30.92 19.28 25.91
C GLN A 631 -31.87 19.07 24.72
N ARG A 632 -32.69 18.02 24.75
CA ARG A 632 -33.69 17.76 23.70
C ARG A 632 -34.73 18.88 23.61
N ASN A 633 -35.21 19.39 24.74
CA ASN A 633 -36.16 20.51 24.77
C ASN A 633 -35.53 21.80 24.21
N THR A 634 -34.27 22.08 24.54
CA THR A 634 -33.53 23.21 23.98
C THR A 634 -33.44 23.12 22.44
N ILE A 635 -33.06 21.96 21.91
CA ILE A 635 -33.00 21.74 20.45
C ILE A 635 -34.38 21.86 19.81
N ARG A 636 -35.41 21.24 20.40
CA ARG A 636 -36.79 21.33 19.92
C ARG A 636 -37.28 22.78 19.87
N ASN A 637 -36.99 23.58 20.89
CA ASN A 637 -37.41 24.99 20.95
C ASN A 637 -36.73 25.82 19.86
N ALA A 638 -35.44 25.60 19.60
CA ALA A 638 -34.75 26.25 18.47
C ALA A 638 -35.40 25.87 17.13
N ALA A 639 -35.75 24.59 16.97
CA ALA A 639 -36.37 24.04 15.76
C ALA A 639 -37.75 24.63 15.45
N ILE A 640 -38.50 25.14 16.44
CA ILE A 640 -39.78 25.85 16.21
C ILE A 640 -39.58 27.10 15.34
N SER A 641 -38.41 27.73 15.40
CA SER A 641 -38.11 28.93 14.61
C SER A 641 -37.42 28.67 13.26
N ALA A 642 -36.99 27.44 12.99
CA ALA A 642 -36.33 27.04 11.75
C ALA A 642 -37.32 26.68 10.65
N ASP A 643 -36.97 26.84 9.38
CA ASP A 643 -37.76 26.36 8.24
C ASP A 643 -37.33 24.95 7.83
N VAL A 644 -36.04 24.63 7.98
CA VAL A 644 -35.45 23.31 7.72
C VAL A 644 -34.54 22.90 8.87
N ILE A 645 -34.50 21.61 9.17
CA ILE A 645 -33.68 21.05 10.25
C ILE A 645 -32.74 20.00 9.65
N ILE A 646 -31.43 20.19 9.84
CA ILE A 646 -30.40 19.22 9.47
C ILE A 646 -29.84 18.62 10.76
N VAL A 647 -29.78 17.29 10.84
CA VAL A 647 -29.28 16.58 12.02
C VAL A 647 -28.14 15.65 11.62
N GLY A 648 -26.92 15.95 12.05
CA GLY A 648 -25.78 15.03 11.99
C GLY A 648 -25.92 13.98 13.09
N THR A 649 -26.21 12.73 12.71
CA THR A 649 -26.50 11.61 13.61
C THR A 649 -25.32 10.67 13.74
N SER A 650 -25.23 9.98 14.87
CA SER A 650 -24.22 8.96 15.12
C SER A 650 -24.82 7.86 16.00
N ARG A 651 -25.01 6.67 15.39
CA ARG A 651 -25.53 5.46 16.04
C ARG A 651 -26.82 5.71 16.84
N ALA A 652 -27.79 6.41 16.27
CA ALA A 652 -29.04 6.75 16.97
C ALA A 652 -29.85 5.53 17.42
N ASN A 653 -29.65 4.35 16.80
CA ASN A 653 -30.20 3.07 17.25
C ASN A 653 -29.67 2.60 18.62
N VAL A 654 -28.50 3.07 19.03
CA VAL A 654 -27.89 2.73 20.34
C VAL A 654 -28.29 3.74 21.41
N TYR A 655 -28.51 5.00 21.02
CA TYR A 655 -28.72 6.10 21.96
C TYR A 655 -30.17 6.61 21.96
N SER A 656 -30.97 6.11 22.90
CA SER A 656 -32.41 6.41 22.99
C SER A 656 -32.75 7.90 23.12
N GLY A 657 -31.88 8.71 23.77
CA GLY A 657 -32.05 10.16 23.82
C GLY A 657 -31.94 10.82 22.45
N GLN A 658 -31.02 10.37 21.60
CA GLN A 658 -30.84 10.92 20.25
C GLN A 658 -32.05 10.55 19.39
N LEU A 659 -32.49 9.29 19.48
CA LEU A 659 -33.68 8.84 18.78
C LEU A 659 -34.93 9.64 19.21
N ALA A 660 -35.12 9.85 20.51
CA ALA A 660 -36.21 10.66 21.03
C ALA A 660 -36.13 12.13 20.56
N MET A 661 -34.92 12.69 20.43
CA MET A 661 -34.71 14.03 19.91
C MET A 661 -35.16 14.12 18.45
N ILE A 662 -34.66 13.23 17.58
CA ILE A 662 -34.97 13.21 16.15
C ILE A 662 -36.47 13.01 15.94
N ASN A 663 -37.08 12.03 16.62
CA ASN A 663 -38.51 11.77 16.53
C ASN A 663 -39.33 13.01 16.94
N SER A 664 -38.89 13.74 17.96
CA SER A 664 -39.54 15.00 18.33
C SER A 664 -39.44 16.05 17.22
N LEU A 665 -38.28 16.16 16.55
CA LEU A 665 -38.08 17.11 15.46
C LEU A 665 -38.98 16.79 14.26
N CYS A 666 -39.07 15.51 13.87
CA CYS A 666 -39.97 15.05 12.81
C CYS A 666 -41.44 15.40 13.13
N ALA A 667 -41.85 15.31 14.39
CA ALA A 667 -43.21 15.65 14.83
C ALA A 667 -43.57 17.16 14.74
N LEU A 668 -42.62 18.04 14.36
CA LEU A 668 -42.90 19.46 14.10
C LEU A 668 -43.53 19.71 12.72
N GLY A 669 -43.55 18.70 11.83
CA GLY A 669 -44.07 18.85 10.46
C GLY A 669 -43.21 19.72 9.55
N LYS A 670 -41.92 19.86 9.89
CA LYS A 670 -40.92 20.60 9.11
C LYS A 670 -39.97 19.62 8.42
N PRO A 671 -39.37 19.99 7.28
CA PRO A 671 -38.32 19.19 6.67
C PRO A 671 -37.20 18.84 7.66
N VAL A 672 -37.03 17.53 7.92
CA VAL A 672 -35.91 17.00 8.71
C VAL A 672 -35.01 16.16 7.82
N ILE A 673 -33.74 16.56 7.73
CA ILE A 673 -32.70 15.87 6.96
C ILE A 673 -31.70 15.28 7.95
N CYS A 674 -31.60 13.96 7.99
CA CYS A 674 -30.61 13.26 8.79
C CYS A 674 -29.34 12.95 7.98
N VAL A 675 -28.17 13.13 8.58
CA VAL A 675 -26.86 12.81 8.00
C VAL A 675 -26.16 11.84 8.94
N GLY A 676 -26.17 10.56 8.61
CA GLY A 676 -25.53 9.48 9.34
C GLY A 676 -24.01 9.50 9.16
N MET A 677 -23.31 9.81 10.25
CA MET A 677 -21.85 10.00 10.28
C MET A 677 -21.07 8.71 10.63
N ARG A 678 -21.78 7.59 10.80
CA ARG A 678 -21.23 6.28 11.17
C ARG A 678 -21.96 5.16 10.42
N GLU A 679 -22.05 3.96 10.97
CA GLU A 679 -22.76 2.85 10.37
C GLU A 679 -24.24 3.23 10.11
N PRO A 680 -24.82 2.85 8.96
CA PRO A 680 -26.16 3.29 8.56
C PRO A 680 -27.31 2.57 9.29
N TYR A 681 -27.02 1.70 10.26
CA TYR A 681 -28.01 0.83 10.91
C TYR A 681 -29.10 1.58 11.69
N GLU A 682 -28.87 2.85 12.03
CA GLU A 682 -29.89 3.70 12.65
C GLU A 682 -31.13 3.91 11.79
N LEU A 683 -31.02 3.74 10.46
CA LEU A 683 -32.16 3.75 9.53
C LEU A 683 -33.30 2.81 9.94
N ALA A 684 -33.01 1.71 10.63
CA ALA A 684 -34.02 0.77 11.13
C ALA A 684 -34.88 1.35 12.27
N SER A 685 -34.38 2.36 12.99
CA SER A 685 -35.02 2.88 14.21
C SER A 685 -35.61 4.28 14.05
N LEU A 686 -35.18 5.05 13.05
CA LEU A 686 -35.63 6.43 12.85
C LEU A 686 -37.11 6.49 12.43
N THR A 687 -37.88 7.43 13.00
CA THR A 687 -39.24 7.73 12.54
C THR A 687 -39.22 8.57 11.26
N GLU A 688 -38.76 7.94 10.17
CA GLU A 688 -38.95 8.39 8.80
C GLU A 688 -38.68 9.90 8.54
N PRO A 689 -37.44 10.40 8.74
CA PRO A 689 -37.08 11.77 8.36
C PRO A 689 -37.40 12.03 6.88
N ASP A 690 -37.59 13.29 6.48
CA ASP A 690 -37.89 13.59 5.08
C ASP A 690 -36.72 13.19 4.16
N ALA A 691 -35.48 13.33 4.61
CA ALA A 691 -34.32 12.77 3.93
C ALA A 691 -33.32 12.12 4.89
N TYR A 692 -32.55 11.16 4.35
CA TYR A 692 -31.43 10.54 5.05
C TYR A 692 -30.25 10.34 4.10
N LEU A 693 -29.08 10.85 4.50
CA LEU A 693 -27.80 10.63 3.84
C LEU A 693 -26.89 9.80 4.77
N ALA A 694 -26.26 8.75 4.26
CA ALA A 694 -25.15 8.08 4.93
C ALA A 694 -23.83 8.58 4.34
N ILE A 695 -22.94 9.08 5.20
CA ILE A 695 -21.58 9.50 4.81
C ILE A 695 -20.49 8.61 5.42
N TYR A 696 -20.82 7.73 6.36
CA TYR A 696 -19.93 6.69 6.92
C TYR A 696 -18.72 7.19 7.71
N ASN A 697 -18.61 8.50 7.91
CA ASN A 697 -17.53 9.14 8.65
C ASN A 697 -17.98 10.49 9.24
N TYR A 698 -17.16 11.06 10.12
CA TYR A 698 -17.34 12.37 10.77
C TYR A 698 -16.18 13.31 10.43
N ARG A 699 -15.67 13.23 9.19
CA ARG A 699 -14.51 13.96 8.68
C ARG A 699 -14.91 15.14 7.82
N ASN A 700 -13.97 16.05 7.61
CA ASN A 700 -14.21 17.27 6.84
C ASN A 700 -14.66 16.96 5.41
N CYS A 701 -14.02 15.97 4.76
CA CYS A 701 -14.38 15.54 3.41
C CYS A 701 -15.82 14.99 3.33
N GLY A 702 -16.26 14.23 4.34
CA GLY A 702 -17.63 13.73 4.45
C GLY A 702 -18.67 14.83 4.69
N PHE A 703 -18.37 15.80 5.55
CA PHE A 703 -19.25 16.95 5.79
C PHE A 703 -19.39 17.86 4.58
N ALA A 704 -18.29 18.13 3.88
CA ALA A 704 -18.30 18.87 2.63
C ALA A 704 -19.13 18.15 1.56
N ALA A 705 -18.94 16.83 1.41
CA ALA A 705 -19.71 16.01 0.47
C ALA A 705 -21.21 15.97 0.81
N ALA A 706 -21.56 15.89 2.10
CA ALA A 706 -22.94 15.98 2.55
C ALA A 706 -23.57 17.33 2.19
N ALA A 707 -22.85 18.43 2.38
CA ALA A 707 -23.33 19.76 2.04
C ALA A 707 -23.62 19.88 0.53
N ASP A 708 -22.72 19.39 -0.32
CA ASP A 708 -22.94 19.37 -1.78
C ASP A 708 -24.21 18.58 -2.17
N VAL A 709 -24.47 17.44 -1.52
CA VAL A 709 -25.68 16.62 -1.76
C VAL A 709 -26.94 17.23 -1.11
N ILE A 710 -26.81 18.00 -0.04
CA ILE A 710 -27.97 18.67 0.56
C ILE A 710 -28.44 19.82 -0.34
N PHE A 711 -27.51 20.56 -0.94
CA PHE A 711 -27.81 21.76 -1.72
C PHE A 711 -27.78 21.58 -3.25
N GLY A 712 -27.51 20.37 -3.74
CA GLY A 712 -27.66 20.03 -5.16
C GLY A 712 -26.41 20.26 -6.03
N ASP A 713 -25.26 20.50 -5.42
CA ASP A 713 -23.98 20.63 -6.13
C ASP A 713 -23.43 19.26 -6.58
N TYR A 714 -23.95 18.17 -6.02
CA TYR A 714 -23.61 16.81 -6.41
C TYR A 714 -24.82 15.88 -6.37
N ASN A 715 -25.05 15.11 -7.43
CA ASN A 715 -26.08 14.07 -7.47
C ASN A 715 -25.51 12.74 -6.92
N PRO A 716 -25.97 12.24 -5.75
CA PRO A 716 -25.40 11.05 -5.15
C PRO A 716 -25.72 9.80 -5.98
N THR A 717 -24.73 8.91 -6.09
CA THR A 717 -24.84 7.63 -6.82
C THR A 717 -24.46 6.41 -5.98
N ALA A 718 -23.89 6.63 -4.80
CA ALA A 718 -23.44 5.59 -3.89
C ALA A 718 -24.61 4.72 -3.41
N LYS A 719 -24.30 3.47 -3.06
CA LYS A 719 -25.26 2.46 -2.64
C LYS A 719 -24.85 1.87 -1.30
N LEU A 720 -25.84 1.56 -0.45
CA LEU A 720 -25.61 0.93 0.85
C LEU A 720 -24.75 -0.34 0.68
N PRO A 721 -23.55 -0.41 1.30
CA PRO A 721 -22.68 -1.59 1.26
C PRO A 721 -23.08 -2.66 2.27
N VAL A 722 -24.22 -2.48 2.95
CA VAL A 722 -24.77 -3.35 4.00
C VAL A 722 -26.30 -3.36 3.90
N ASN A 723 -26.93 -4.45 4.36
CA ASN A 723 -28.36 -4.47 4.64
C ASN A 723 -28.66 -3.72 5.93
N ILE A 724 -29.83 -3.09 6.01
CA ILE A 724 -30.35 -2.49 7.24
C ILE A 724 -31.41 -3.43 7.84
N PRO A 725 -31.09 -4.18 8.92
CA PRO A 725 -31.98 -5.19 9.47
C PRO A 725 -33.35 -4.62 9.88
N GLY A 726 -34.42 -5.35 9.57
CA GLY A 726 -35.78 -4.96 9.96
C GLY A 726 -36.35 -3.76 9.18
N SER A 727 -35.74 -3.37 8.07
CA SER A 727 -36.20 -2.27 7.21
C SER A 727 -36.30 -2.71 5.74
N SER A 728 -36.78 -1.82 4.87
CA SER A 728 -36.78 -2.01 3.41
C SER A 728 -35.46 -1.61 2.74
N TYR A 729 -34.50 -1.06 3.49
CA TYR A 729 -33.22 -0.60 2.95
C TYR A 729 -32.25 -1.77 2.88
N ASN A 730 -32.13 -2.37 1.70
CA ASN A 730 -31.26 -3.51 1.45
C ASN A 730 -29.88 -3.07 0.93
N TYR A 731 -28.95 -4.01 0.88
CA TYR A 731 -27.72 -3.88 0.09
C TYR A 731 -28.04 -3.40 -1.33
N ASP A 732 -27.16 -2.56 -1.88
CA ASP A 732 -27.34 -1.86 -3.17
C ASP A 732 -28.48 -0.82 -3.20
N TRP A 733 -29.12 -0.51 -2.07
CA TRP A 733 -30.07 0.60 -2.01
C TRP A 733 -29.36 1.97 -2.06
N GLY A 734 -29.90 2.91 -2.84
CA GLY A 734 -29.44 4.29 -2.87
C GLY A 734 -30.18 5.08 -3.94
N LEU A 735 -30.59 6.31 -3.61
CA LEU A 735 -31.36 7.20 -4.46
C LEU A 735 -30.45 8.24 -5.12
N SER A 736 -30.97 8.83 -6.19
CA SER A 736 -30.46 10.02 -6.88
C SER A 736 -31.63 11.01 -7.01
N TYR A 737 -31.37 12.27 -7.39
CA TYR A 737 -32.44 13.26 -7.59
C TYR A 737 -33.43 12.90 -8.71
#